data_AF-A0A369AFC6-F1
#
_entry.id   AF-A0A369AFC6-F1
#
_cell.length_a   1.000
_cell.length_b   1.000
_cell.length_c   1.000
_cell.angle_alpha   90.00
_cell.angle_beta   90.00
_cell.angle_gamma   90.00
#
_symmetry.space_group_name_H-M   'P 1'
#
loop_
_entity.id
_entity.type
_entity.pdbx_description
1 polymer ?
#
loop_
_entity_poly.entity_id
_entity_poly.type
_entity_poly.pdbx_seq_one_letter_code
_entity_poly.pdbx_strand_id
1 'polypeptide(L)'
;MSLKSNQMLLSQAERRWLPWFGSNGRLSLFWSCYLNKGTYENVEKTFESIANTRVKLLDTWVNNQWSQLDVLLEIIAGNFPKIDQGALEERLNIVPDVSEYFIIDTQGKVLNSTSKAHVNKIDLQAKAVEAGIKEPFLHGPYVDPNTLSIGASSSKFHDAVTLMFYLPIKQNGISVGAVCARVPNDAVSDLIQREAGHIYKESGDNYLFMVRPEFDKSILPGTALSRSRFEDNAFSHGENLKGGINTKFGTVKVQQHTEFEIRFTDPATKELHPGVRETIKNGQNLFVTYPGYSDYRHIPVIGKGVTFQLKGSPDTWGMMCEGDLEEVYRRRSINLKLMKSYLLASSIPLVVSTSLQAFTNLSIILTSIAAFASLGVAGLLFNKLSTKRISNSMNEMTEVIQTIAEGEGNLKQRLDDNLSNDETGDMGRWMNSFIDNLDTTMGQVISASTNVKKSNDFMVRTNEEASQASHYLESTVESMLNVFQQQINEVQSASKTADDLKQAMNQVAAETQSRLESAKTGTQEIRDVVRATAESVKSLDQKTNEVAGIITTISDITNQTNLLALNAAIEAARAGEHGRGFSVVADEVRSLASKTASAAEEIQAMLEGIQEETRGAVSFMEKGAENVDKNLLANEQSNTGDSALYELVDTMFDAILLLNESNKENAKTAHEMGAATEQMQRSIAALQRRSSRVGLSALKLNSLVGQFQVTGNSQA
;
A
#
# COMPACT_ATOMS: atom_id res chain seq x y z
N MET A 1 -19.52 -49.32 22.83
CA MET A 1 -19.97 -47.91 22.81
C MET A 1 -21.38 -47.85 22.26
N SER A 2 -22.23 -46.94 22.72
CA SER A 2 -23.50 -46.65 22.02
C SER A 2 -23.16 -45.95 20.71
N LEU A 3 -23.74 -46.42 19.59
CA LEU A 3 -23.63 -45.74 18.30
C LEU A 3 -24.24 -44.33 18.40
N LYS A 4 -23.61 -43.34 17.77
CA LYS A 4 -24.14 -41.97 17.70
C LYS A 4 -25.43 -41.90 16.89
N SER A 5 -25.63 -42.86 15.98
CA SER A 5 -26.87 -43.06 15.21
C SER A 5 -28.14 -43.09 16.08
N ASN A 6 -28.03 -43.47 17.36
CA ASN A 6 -29.16 -43.48 18.28
C ASN A 6 -29.62 -42.08 18.72
N GLN A 7 -28.86 -41.03 18.40
CA GLN A 7 -29.15 -39.63 18.74
C GLN A 7 -30.12 -38.98 17.74
N MET A 8 -30.23 -39.49 16.51
CA MET A 8 -31.15 -38.97 15.51
C MET A 8 -32.58 -39.50 15.77
N LEU A 9 -33.51 -38.58 16.04
CA LEU A 9 -34.89 -38.94 16.34
C LEU A 9 -35.72 -39.03 15.05
N LEU A 10 -35.68 -40.21 14.42
CA LEU A 10 -36.61 -40.55 13.34
C LEU A 10 -37.99 -40.93 13.92
N SER A 11 -39.05 -40.33 13.36
CA SER A 11 -40.44 -40.66 13.61
C SER A 11 -40.77 -42.11 13.22
N GLN A 12 -41.92 -42.61 13.67
CA GLN A 12 -42.34 -43.98 13.35
C GLN A 12 -42.57 -44.19 11.84
N ALA A 13 -43.01 -43.14 11.12
CA ALA A 13 -43.17 -43.16 9.68
C ALA A 13 -41.81 -43.20 8.96
N GLU A 14 -40.86 -42.34 9.35
CA GLU A 14 -39.48 -42.30 8.82
C GLU A 14 -38.68 -43.58 9.11
N ARG A 15 -39.11 -44.43 10.06
CA ARG A 15 -38.50 -45.75 10.31
C ARG A 15 -39.13 -46.89 9.51
N ARG A 16 -40.30 -46.67 8.88
CA ARG A 16 -41.11 -47.73 8.24
C ARG A 16 -41.47 -47.44 6.78
N TRP A 17 -40.89 -46.40 6.19
CA TRP A 17 -41.18 -45.95 4.84
C TRP A 17 -40.69 -46.90 3.71
N LEU A 18 -39.69 -47.75 3.98
CA LEU A 18 -39.14 -48.65 2.97
C LEU A 18 -40.11 -49.77 2.55
N PRO A 19 -40.22 -50.08 1.24
CA PRO A 19 -41.01 -51.21 0.75
C PRO A 19 -40.39 -52.54 1.19
N TRP A 20 -41.20 -53.59 1.34
CA TRP A 20 -40.72 -54.90 1.81
C TRP A 20 -39.77 -55.61 0.83
N PHE A 21 -40.06 -55.49 -0.47
CA PHE A 21 -39.37 -56.19 -1.56
C PHE A 21 -38.72 -55.19 -2.53
N GLY A 22 -37.77 -55.67 -3.35
CA GLY A 22 -36.97 -54.86 -4.28
C GLY A 22 -35.48 -54.88 -3.92
N SER A 23 -34.61 -54.42 -4.82
CA SER A 23 -33.16 -54.29 -4.58
C SER A 23 -32.88 -53.40 -3.36
N ASN A 24 -33.57 -52.27 -3.29
CA ASN A 24 -33.60 -51.33 -2.15
C ASN A 24 -34.74 -51.60 -1.15
N GLY A 25 -35.27 -52.83 -1.13
CA GLY A 25 -36.31 -53.24 -0.21
C GLY A 25 -35.76 -53.53 1.19
N ARG A 26 -36.66 -53.45 2.18
CA ARG A 26 -36.48 -53.79 3.60
C ARG A 26 -35.63 -55.05 3.80
N LEU A 27 -35.94 -56.14 3.10
CA LEU A 27 -35.30 -57.45 3.27
C LEU A 27 -33.87 -57.49 2.72
N SER A 28 -33.67 -56.95 1.51
CA SER A 28 -32.35 -56.92 0.85
C SER A 28 -31.37 -56.08 1.65
N LEU A 29 -31.78 -54.86 2.03
CA LEU A 29 -30.97 -53.95 2.83
C LEU A 29 -30.73 -54.49 4.23
N PHE A 30 -31.73 -55.12 4.85
CA PHE A 30 -31.55 -55.77 6.16
C PHE A 30 -30.46 -56.83 6.10
N TRP A 31 -30.45 -57.69 5.08
CA TRP A 31 -29.43 -58.73 4.93
C TRP A 31 -28.03 -58.15 4.72
N SER A 32 -27.89 -57.16 3.83
CA SER A 32 -26.63 -56.45 3.59
C SER A 32 -26.10 -55.75 4.85
N CYS A 33 -26.97 -55.07 5.58
CA CYS A 33 -26.65 -54.41 6.85
C CYS A 33 -26.29 -55.42 7.95
N TYR A 34 -27.01 -56.55 8.04
CA TYR A 34 -26.77 -57.59 9.03
C TYR A 34 -25.39 -58.22 8.86
N LEU A 35 -25.02 -58.57 7.62
CA LEU A 35 -23.69 -59.12 7.30
C LEU A 35 -22.54 -58.16 7.64
N ASN A 36 -22.81 -56.84 7.59
CA ASN A 36 -21.82 -55.80 7.82
C ASN A 36 -22.01 -55.05 9.14
N LYS A 37 -22.82 -55.57 10.08
CA LYS A 37 -23.10 -54.88 11.35
C LYS A 37 -21.85 -54.56 12.16
N GLY A 38 -20.81 -55.40 12.04
CA GLY A 38 -19.52 -55.19 12.69
C GLY A 38 -18.75 -53.96 12.21
N THR A 39 -19.13 -53.34 11.07
CA THR A 39 -18.44 -52.16 10.53
C THR A 39 -19.10 -50.83 10.90
N TYR A 40 -20.23 -50.84 11.61
CA TYR A 40 -21.00 -49.62 11.90
C TYR A 40 -20.17 -48.52 12.57
N GLU A 41 -19.33 -48.87 13.54
CA GLU A 41 -18.46 -47.90 14.22
C GLU A 41 -17.44 -47.27 13.25
N ASN A 42 -16.90 -48.07 12.33
CA ASN A 42 -15.98 -47.56 11.31
C ASN A 42 -16.70 -46.66 10.31
N VAL A 43 -17.93 -47.01 9.91
CA VAL A 43 -18.76 -46.17 9.04
C VAL A 43 -19.11 -44.84 9.71
N GLU A 44 -19.44 -44.83 11.01
CA GLU A 44 -19.63 -43.58 11.77
C GLU A 44 -18.37 -42.70 11.73
N LYS A 45 -17.19 -43.29 12.01
CA LYS A 45 -15.91 -42.58 11.95
C LYS A 45 -15.60 -42.04 10.55
N THR A 46 -15.88 -42.83 9.51
CA THR A 46 -15.70 -42.44 8.11
C THR A 46 -16.51 -41.20 7.78
N PHE A 47 -17.84 -41.23 7.99
CA PHE A 47 -18.69 -40.07 7.67
C PHE A 47 -18.38 -38.84 8.54
N GLU A 48 -18.01 -39.04 9.81
CA GLU A 48 -17.54 -37.96 10.67
C GLU A 48 -16.24 -37.32 10.14
N SER A 49 -15.26 -38.14 9.76
CA SER A 49 -13.99 -37.66 9.20
C SER A 49 -14.21 -36.92 7.88
N ILE A 50 -15.03 -37.49 7.01
CA ILE A 50 -15.38 -36.92 5.71
C ILE A 50 -15.99 -35.51 5.87
N ALA A 51 -16.99 -35.36 6.76
CA ALA A 51 -17.61 -34.06 6.98
C ALA A 51 -16.62 -33.04 7.57
N ASN A 52 -15.82 -33.45 8.57
CA ASN A 52 -14.84 -32.57 9.19
C ASN A 52 -13.75 -32.10 8.21
N THR A 53 -13.24 -33.01 7.37
CA THR A 53 -12.23 -32.66 6.36
C THR A 53 -12.78 -31.63 5.38
N ARG A 54 -14.03 -31.77 4.93
CA ARG A 54 -14.63 -30.84 3.96
C ARG A 54 -14.93 -29.46 4.55
N VAL A 55 -15.42 -29.39 5.79
CA VAL A 55 -15.54 -28.09 6.47
C VAL A 55 -14.17 -27.42 6.55
N LYS A 56 -13.13 -28.17 6.93
CA LYS A 56 -11.76 -27.65 7.00
C LYS A 56 -11.23 -27.19 5.64
N LEU A 57 -11.54 -27.91 4.55
CA LEU A 57 -11.18 -27.50 3.19
C LEU A 57 -11.84 -26.18 2.82
N LEU A 58 -13.13 -26.02 3.10
CA LEU A 58 -13.87 -24.78 2.88
C LEU A 58 -13.26 -23.61 3.67
N ASP A 59 -12.98 -23.80 4.96
CA ASP A 59 -12.35 -22.78 5.80
C ASP A 59 -10.96 -22.40 5.29
N THR A 60 -10.16 -23.39 4.91
CA THR A 60 -8.81 -23.17 4.36
C THR A 60 -8.88 -22.40 3.06
N TRP A 61 -9.82 -22.76 2.18
CA TRP A 61 -10.04 -22.10 0.90
C TRP A 61 -10.49 -20.65 1.08
N VAL A 62 -11.48 -20.39 1.95
CA VAL A 62 -11.92 -19.01 2.26
C VAL A 62 -10.78 -18.17 2.83
N ASN A 63 -9.99 -18.72 3.75
CA ASN A 63 -8.82 -18.02 4.29
C ASN A 63 -7.79 -17.70 3.21
N ASN A 64 -7.56 -18.60 2.25
CA ASN A 64 -6.68 -18.33 1.12
C ASN A 64 -7.21 -17.18 0.27
N GLN A 65 -8.52 -17.12 -0.03
CA GLN A 65 -9.10 -15.98 -0.77
C GLN A 65 -8.89 -14.65 -0.04
N TRP A 66 -9.06 -14.63 1.29
CA TRP A 66 -8.76 -13.45 2.10
C TRP A 66 -7.30 -13.04 2.02
N SER A 67 -6.35 -13.99 2.12
CA SER A 67 -4.93 -13.69 1.99
C SER A 67 -4.56 -13.15 0.60
N GLN A 68 -5.23 -13.59 -0.47
CA GLN A 68 -5.01 -13.02 -1.80
C GLN A 68 -5.48 -11.57 -1.91
N LEU A 69 -6.61 -11.24 -1.27
CA LEU A 69 -7.10 -9.87 -1.18
C LEU A 69 -6.20 -8.98 -0.32
N ASP A 70 -5.65 -9.49 0.79
CA ASP A 70 -4.70 -8.74 1.62
C ASP A 70 -3.45 -8.33 0.83
N VAL A 71 -2.89 -9.25 0.02
CA VAL A 71 -1.74 -8.93 -0.84
C VAL A 71 -2.09 -7.87 -1.88
N LEU A 72 -3.29 -7.93 -2.49
CA LEU A 72 -3.76 -6.88 -3.39
C LEU A 72 -3.91 -5.54 -2.67
N LEU A 73 -4.47 -5.55 -1.46
CA LEU A 73 -4.67 -4.36 -0.64
C LEU A 73 -3.34 -3.67 -0.33
N GLU A 74 -2.27 -4.41 0.01
CA GLU A 74 -0.94 -3.83 0.25
C GLU A 74 -0.38 -3.09 -0.98
N ILE A 75 -0.61 -3.63 -2.18
CA ILE A 75 -0.16 -3.01 -3.44
C ILE A 75 -0.97 -1.74 -3.75
N ILE A 76 -2.27 -1.75 -3.45
CA ILE A 76 -3.20 -0.68 -3.83
C ILE A 76 -3.24 0.45 -2.80
N ALA A 77 -3.17 0.14 -1.50
CA ALA A 77 -3.49 1.08 -0.42
C ALA A 77 -2.63 2.36 -0.45
N GLY A 78 -1.35 2.25 -0.82
CA GLY A 78 -0.42 3.37 -0.88
C GLY A 78 -0.66 4.34 -2.06
N ASN A 79 -1.32 3.88 -3.13
CA ASN A 79 -1.52 4.65 -4.36
C ASN A 79 -2.98 5.01 -4.65
N PHE A 80 -3.93 4.50 -3.85
CA PHE A 80 -5.36 4.77 -4.01
C PHE A 80 -5.64 6.30 -4.02
N PRO A 81 -6.38 6.83 -5.02
CA PRO A 81 -7.27 6.13 -5.95
C PRO A 81 -6.63 5.71 -7.29
N LYS A 82 -5.33 5.90 -7.50
CA LYS A 82 -4.65 5.38 -8.69
C LYS A 82 -4.48 3.87 -8.55
N ILE A 83 -5.14 3.13 -9.44
CA ILE A 83 -5.18 1.66 -9.40
C ILE A 83 -4.37 1.13 -10.58
N ASP A 84 -3.38 0.29 -10.30
CA ASP A 84 -2.67 -0.47 -11.33
C ASP A 84 -3.51 -1.67 -11.78
N GLN A 85 -3.98 -1.64 -13.02
CA GLN A 85 -4.75 -2.74 -13.62
C GLN A 85 -3.90 -4.01 -13.76
N GLY A 86 -2.59 -3.89 -13.97
CA GLY A 86 -1.69 -5.03 -14.11
C GLY A 86 -1.67 -5.90 -12.85
N ALA A 87 -1.75 -5.30 -11.67
CA ALA A 87 -1.78 -6.02 -10.39
C ALA A 87 -3.05 -6.87 -10.22
N LEU A 88 -4.21 -6.37 -10.67
CA LEU A 88 -5.48 -7.11 -10.63
C LEU A 88 -5.47 -8.28 -11.62
N GLU A 89 -4.98 -8.05 -12.85
CA GLU A 89 -4.88 -9.09 -13.89
C GLU A 89 -3.85 -10.18 -13.53
N GLU A 90 -2.71 -9.80 -12.95
CA GLU A 90 -1.73 -10.76 -12.44
C GLU A 90 -2.35 -11.65 -11.35
N ARG A 91 -3.11 -11.07 -10.41
CA ARG A 91 -3.76 -11.85 -9.36
C ARG A 91 -4.81 -12.80 -9.90
N LEU A 92 -5.62 -12.37 -10.88
CA LEU A 92 -6.62 -13.21 -11.53
C LEU A 92 -5.96 -14.45 -12.16
N ASN A 93 -4.80 -14.29 -12.80
CA ASN A 93 -4.06 -15.40 -13.42
C ASN A 93 -3.49 -16.41 -12.40
N ILE A 94 -3.24 -15.99 -11.16
CA ILE A 94 -2.67 -16.84 -10.10
C ILE A 94 -3.77 -17.57 -9.31
N VAL A 95 -4.97 -17.01 -9.25
CA VAL A 95 -6.09 -17.50 -8.41
C VAL A 95 -7.24 -17.97 -9.30
N PRO A 96 -7.22 -19.23 -9.76
CA PRO A 96 -8.11 -19.70 -10.83
C PRO A 96 -9.60 -19.76 -10.44
N ASP A 97 -9.92 -19.77 -9.14
CA ASP A 97 -11.31 -19.80 -8.67
C ASP A 97 -12.00 -18.44 -8.80
N VAL A 98 -11.23 -17.34 -8.79
CA VAL A 98 -11.77 -15.98 -8.90
C VAL A 98 -12.06 -15.67 -10.37
N SER A 99 -13.26 -15.17 -10.65
CA SER A 99 -13.69 -14.75 -11.99
C SER A 99 -13.37 -13.28 -12.26
N GLU A 100 -13.32 -12.46 -11.21
CA GLU A 100 -13.10 -11.03 -11.33
C GLU A 100 -12.49 -10.45 -10.05
N TYR A 101 -11.46 -9.61 -10.21
CA TYR A 101 -11.01 -8.69 -9.18
C TYR A 101 -11.38 -7.27 -9.57
N PHE A 102 -11.93 -6.51 -8.64
CA PHE A 102 -12.34 -5.13 -8.89
C PHE A 102 -12.31 -4.30 -7.62
N ILE A 103 -12.37 -2.98 -7.76
CA ILE A 103 -12.27 -2.03 -6.66
C ILE A 103 -13.48 -1.11 -6.71
N ILE A 104 -14.07 -0.87 -5.55
CA ILE A 104 -15.22 0.03 -5.40
C ILE A 104 -14.90 1.23 -4.51
N ASP A 105 -15.58 2.35 -4.75
CA ASP A 105 -15.63 3.46 -3.81
C ASP A 105 -16.63 3.21 -2.66
N THR A 106 -16.76 4.18 -1.75
CA THR A 106 -17.68 4.10 -0.60
C THR A 106 -19.16 4.03 -0.99
N GLN A 107 -19.52 4.35 -2.22
CA GLN A 107 -20.88 4.31 -2.76
C GLN A 107 -21.15 3.03 -3.55
N GLY A 108 -20.13 2.17 -3.71
CA GLY A 108 -20.24 0.92 -4.47
C GLY A 108 -20.03 1.09 -5.97
N LYS A 109 -19.51 2.24 -6.43
CA LYS A 109 -19.14 2.42 -7.83
C LYS A 109 -17.84 1.70 -8.12
N VAL A 110 -17.84 0.87 -9.15
CA VAL A 110 -16.65 0.14 -9.61
C VAL A 110 -15.67 1.11 -10.28
N LEU A 111 -14.55 1.36 -9.61
CA LEU A 111 -13.48 2.24 -10.08
C LEU A 111 -12.58 1.56 -11.10
N ASN A 112 -12.27 0.28 -10.88
CA ASN A 112 -11.44 -0.53 -11.78
C ASN A 112 -11.82 -2.01 -11.66
N SER A 113 -11.65 -2.78 -12.72
CA SER A 113 -12.00 -4.21 -12.77
C SER A 113 -11.20 -4.95 -13.84
N THR A 114 -10.89 -6.23 -13.58
CA THR A 114 -10.42 -7.17 -14.61
C THR A 114 -11.47 -7.44 -15.70
N SER A 115 -12.76 -7.26 -15.42
CA SER A 115 -13.83 -7.24 -16.41
C SER A 115 -14.13 -5.82 -16.87
N LYS A 116 -13.68 -5.46 -18.08
CA LYS A 116 -13.85 -4.11 -18.65
C LYS A 116 -15.30 -3.63 -18.69
N ALA A 117 -16.26 -4.54 -18.82
CA ALA A 117 -17.69 -4.21 -18.88
C ALA A 117 -18.27 -3.74 -17.54
N HIS A 118 -17.62 -4.07 -16.41
CA HIS A 118 -18.07 -3.77 -15.06
C HIS A 118 -17.51 -2.42 -14.54
N VAL A 119 -16.52 -1.83 -15.21
CA VAL A 119 -15.97 -0.52 -14.83
C VAL A 119 -17.04 0.58 -14.93
N ASN A 120 -17.09 1.48 -13.93
CA ASN A 120 -18.06 2.55 -13.75
C ASN A 120 -19.51 2.11 -13.48
N LYS A 121 -19.76 0.84 -13.17
CA LYS A 121 -21.10 0.35 -12.76
C LYS A 121 -21.36 0.61 -11.27
N ILE A 122 -22.64 0.71 -10.92
CA ILE A 122 -23.16 0.80 -9.54
C ILE A 122 -24.34 -0.20 -9.45
N ASP A 123 -24.01 -1.48 -9.50
CA ASP A 123 -24.95 -2.60 -9.60
C ASP A 123 -24.85 -3.57 -8.40
N LEU A 124 -23.94 -3.30 -7.46
CA LEU A 124 -23.82 -4.05 -6.21
C LEU A 124 -24.93 -3.69 -5.23
N GLN A 125 -25.33 -4.65 -4.40
CA GLN A 125 -26.34 -4.42 -3.37
C GLN A 125 -25.83 -3.41 -2.32
N ALA A 126 -26.58 -2.32 -2.11
CA ALA A 126 -26.19 -1.25 -1.20
C ALA A 126 -25.86 -1.73 0.23
N LYS A 127 -26.62 -2.70 0.75
CA LYS A 127 -26.37 -3.30 2.07
C LYS A 127 -25.05 -4.10 2.13
N ALA A 128 -24.69 -4.78 1.03
CA ALA A 128 -23.45 -5.54 0.96
C ALA A 128 -22.24 -4.61 0.89
N VAL A 129 -22.36 -3.53 0.09
CA VAL A 129 -21.34 -2.47 0.03
C VAL A 129 -21.15 -1.84 1.41
N GLU A 130 -22.23 -1.48 2.10
CA GLU A 130 -22.16 -0.87 3.44
C GLU A 130 -21.45 -1.77 4.46
N ALA A 131 -21.67 -3.09 4.40
CA ALA A 131 -20.97 -4.05 5.24
C ALA A 131 -19.49 -4.19 4.83
N GLY A 132 -19.22 -4.37 3.54
CA GLY A 132 -17.89 -4.62 3.00
C GLY A 132 -16.90 -3.45 3.08
N ILE A 133 -17.40 -2.21 3.21
CA ILE A 133 -16.54 -1.05 3.49
C ILE A 133 -16.20 -0.89 4.98
N LYS A 134 -16.95 -1.52 5.89
CA LYS A 134 -16.70 -1.43 7.35
C LYS A 134 -15.64 -2.45 7.79
N GLU A 135 -15.80 -3.69 7.38
CA GLU A 135 -14.97 -4.82 7.77
C GLU A 135 -14.93 -5.89 6.65
N PRO A 136 -13.97 -6.84 6.69
CA PRO A 136 -13.93 -7.93 5.73
C PRO A 136 -15.25 -8.71 5.70
N PHE A 137 -15.89 -8.76 4.53
CA PHE A 137 -17.25 -9.28 4.39
C PHE A 137 -17.36 -10.26 3.23
N LEU A 138 -17.83 -11.48 3.51
CA LEU A 138 -18.18 -12.50 2.53
C LEU A 138 -19.68 -12.49 2.31
N HIS A 139 -20.09 -11.89 1.20
CA HIS A 139 -21.47 -11.82 0.76
C HIS A 139 -21.83 -13.04 -0.10
N GLY A 140 -22.91 -13.71 0.26
CA GLY A 140 -23.50 -14.77 -0.54
C GLY A 140 -23.48 -16.14 0.12
N PRO A 141 -23.97 -17.15 -0.61
CA PRO A 141 -24.20 -17.14 -2.04
C PRO A 141 -25.44 -16.29 -2.40
N TYR A 142 -25.42 -15.65 -3.55
CA TYR A 142 -26.58 -14.92 -4.10
C TYR A 142 -26.55 -14.95 -5.64
N VAL A 143 -27.69 -14.64 -6.28
CA VAL A 143 -27.78 -14.59 -7.74
C VAL A 143 -27.24 -13.26 -8.27
N ASP A 144 -26.24 -13.34 -9.14
CA ASP A 144 -25.59 -12.19 -9.78
C ASP A 144 -25.43 -12.40 -11.30
N PRO A 145 -26.16 -11.65 -12.14
CA PRO A 145 -26.07 -11.75 -13.59
C PRO A 145 -24.66 -11.49 -14.15
N ASN A 146 -23.85 -10.67 -13.47
CA ASN A 146 -22.50 -10.37 -13.93
C ASN A 146 -21.60 -11.59 -13.87
N THR A 147 -21.75 -12.44 -12.85
CA THR A 147 -21.02 -13.71 -12.76
C THR A 147 -21.31 -14.56 -13.98
N LEU A 148 -22.59 -14.78 -14.30
CA LEU A 148 -23.00 -15.52 -15.51
C LEU A 148 -22.36 -14.94 -16.79
N SER A 149 -22.34 -13.61 -16.93
CA SER A 149 -21.81 -12.92 -18.11
C SER A 149 -20.29 -13.01 -18.28
N ILE A 150 -19.54 -13.05 -17.17
CA ILE A 150 -18.06 -13.13 -17.18
C ILE A 150 -17.63 -14.53 -17.63
N GLY A 151 -18.39 -15.55 -17.22
CA GLY A 151 -18.14 -16.94 -17.59
C GLY A 151 -17.36 -17.72 -16.53
N ALA A 152 -17.08 -18.98 -16.88
CA ALA A 152 -16.47 -19.95 -15.99
C ALA A 152 -15.05 -19.53 -15.53
N SER A 153 -14.72 -19.85 -14.28
CA SER A 153 -13.36 -19.70 -13.72
C SER A 153 -12.62 -21.06 -13.71
N SER A 154 -12.62 -21.77 -12.58
CA SER A 154 -11.95 -23.07 -12.42
C SER A 154 -12.86 -24.28 -12.66
N SER A 155 -14.18 -24.07 -12.71
CA SER A 155 -15.15 -25.14 -12.97
C SER A 155 -15.51 -25.20 -14.46
N LYS A 156 -15.92 -26.39 -14.94
CA LYS A 156 -16.46 -26.55 -16.30
C LYS A 156 -17.90 -26.06 -16.42
N PHE A 157 -18.60 -25.97 -15.30
CA PHE A 157 -19.96 -25.45 -15.20
C PHE A 157 -19.91 -24.02 -14.66
N HIS A 158 -20.93 -23.24 -15.02
CA HIS A 158 -21.01 -21.85 -14.65
C HIS A 158 -22.46 -21.36 -14.66
N ASP A 159 -22.90 -20.82 -13.53
CA ASP A 159 -24.21 -20.17 -13.39
C ASP A 159 -24.10 -18.72 -12.88
N ALA A 160 -25.21 -18.17 -12.40
CA ALA A 160 -25.27 -16.82 -11.85
C ALA A 160 -24.96 -16.77 -10.34
N VAL A 161 -24.79 -17.89 -9.66
CA VAL A 161 -24.65 -17.91 -8.20
C VAL A 161 -23.22 -17.55 -7.79
N THR A 162 -23.11 -16.63 -6.84
CA THR A 162 -21.86 -15.91 -6.57
C THR A 162 -21.56 -15.80 -5.09
N LEU A 163 -20.27 -15.92 -4.77
CA LEU A 163 -19.68 -15.48 -3.52
C LEU A 163 -18.84 -14.23 -3.79
N MET A 164 -19.14 -13.16 -3.09
CA MET A 164 -18.46 -11.88 -3.23
C MET A 164 -17.71 -11.54 -1.96
N PHE A 165 -16.40 -11.39 -2.09
CA PHE A 165 -15.52 -10.97 -1.00
C PHE A 165 -15.30 -9.47 -1.09
N TYR A 166 -15.42 -8.78 0.04
CA TYR A 166 -15.12 -7.36 0.18
C TYR A 166 -14.05 -7.18 1.26
N LEU A 167 -12.94 -6.52 0.91
CA LEU A 167 -11.89 -6.15 1.85
C LEU A 167 -11.73 -4.62 1.87
N PRO A 168 -12.02 -3.94 3.00
CA PRO A 168 -12.06 -2.48 3.04
C PRO A 168 -10.66 -1.86 2.89
N ILE A 169 -10.58 -0.81 2.07
CA ILE A 169 -9.38 0.01 1.90
C ILE A 169 -9.43 1.13 2.94
N LYS A 170 -8.48 1.14 3.87
CA LYS A 170 -8.42 2.16 4.93
C LYS A 170 -7.25 3.11 4.73
N GLN A 171 -7.52 4.42 4.69
CA GLN A 171 -6.51 5.48 4.73
C GLN A 171 -6.71 6.28 6.01
N ASN A 172 -5.68 6.40 6.85
CA ASN A 172 -5.75 7.06 8.16
C ASN A 172 -6.89 6.53 9.06
N GLY A 173 -7.22 5.24 8.96
CA GLY A 173 -8.30 4.60 9.71
C GLY A 173 -9.71 4.81 9.15
N ILE A 174 -9.87 5.63 8.09
CA ILE A 174 -11.15 5.87 7.42
C ILE A 174 -11.25 4.97 6.19
N SER A 175 -12.40 4.31 6.00
CA SER A 175 -12.64 3.50 4.82
C SER A 175 -12.92 4.38 3.60
N VAL A 176 -12.14 4.19 2.53
CA VAL A 176 -12.24 4.97 1.28
C VAL A 176 -12.76 4.14 0.11
N GLY A 177 -12.98 2.85 0.31
CA GLY A 177 -13.44 1.90 -0.71
C GLY A 177 -13.24 0.45 -0.26
N ALA A 178 -13.34 -0.49 -1.18
CA ALA A 178 -13.02 -1.90 -0.93
C ALA A 178 -12.40 -2.58 -2.16
N VAL A 179 -11.46 -3.49 -1.91
CA VAL A 179 -10.99 -4.47 -2.90
C VAL A 179 -11.96 -5.64 -2.88
N CYS A 180 -12.47 -6.04 -4.04
CA CYS A 180 -13.48 -7.06 -4.18
C CYS A 180 -12.99 -8.23 -5.04
N ALA A 181 -13.41 -9.44 -4.68
CA ALA A 181 -13.22 -10.64 -5.49
C ALA A 181 -14.56 -11.35 -5.72
N ARG A 182 -14.89 -11.58 -6.98
CA ARG A 182 -16.07 -12.33 -7.42
C ARG A 182 -15.69 -13.78 -7.67
N VAL A 183 -16.30 -14.67 -6.92
CA VAL A 183 -16.07 -16.11 -7.05
C VAL A 183 -17.38 -16.80 -7.46
N PRO A 184 -17.43 -17.48 -8.61
CA PRO A 184 -18.56 -18.34 -8.95
C PRO A 184 -18.74 -19.41 -7.88
N ASN A 185 -19.97 -19.62 -7.41
CA ASN A 185 -20.28 -20.59 -6.37
C ASN A 185 -19.90 -22.04 -6.76
N ASP A 186 -19.81 -22.29 -8.05
CA ASP A 186 -19.31 -23.55 -8.61
C ASP A 186 -17.93 -23.97 -8.14
N ALA A 187 -17.05 -23.01 -7.80
CA ALA A 187 -15.75 -23.32 -7.22
C ALA A 187 -15.88 -24.03 -5.86
N VAL A 188 -16.87 -23.62 -5.06
CA VAL A 188 -17.17 -24.24 -3.76
C VAL A 188 -17.84 -25.60 -3.94
N SER A 189 -18.79 -25.70 -4.87
CA SER A 189 -19.40 -26.97 -5.27
C SER A 189 -18.33 -27.98 -5.69
N ASP A 190 -17.40 -27.57 -6.55
CA ASP A 190 -16.29 -28.41 -6.98
C ASP A 190 -15.40 -28.78 -5.78
N LEU A 191 -15.07 -27.84 -4.89
CA LEU A 191 -14.19 -28.10 -3.74
C LEU A 191 -14.70 -29.23 -2.83
N ILE A 192 -16.01 -29.29 -2.56
CA ILE A 192 -16.59 -30.34 -1.71
C ILE A 192 -16.82 -31.67 -2.44
N GLN A 193 -16.75 -31.69 -3.78
CA GLN A 193 -16.84 -32.89 -4.62
C GLN A 193 -15.47 -33.41 -5.08
N ARG A 194 -14.47 -32.53 -5.19
CA ARG A 194 -13.12 -32.79 -5.74
C ARG A 194 -12.24 -33.67 -4.85
N GLU A 195 -12.71 -34.11 -3.69
CA GLU A 195 -12.04 -35.16 -2.97
C GLU A 195 -12.09 -36.47 -3.79
N ALA A 196 -11.05 -36.63 -4.60
CA ALA A 196 -10.07 -37.64 -4.26
C ALA A 196 -10.67 -39.02 -3.95
N GLY A 197 -11.21 -39.70 -4.97
CA GLY A 197 -11.85 -41.00 -4.81
C GLY A 197 -13.04 -40.96 -3.85
N HIS A 198 -14.22 -40.57 -4.34
CA HIS A 198 -15.47 -40.84 -3.62
C HIS A 198 -15.45 -42.30 -3.15
N ILE A 199 -15.37 -42.50 -1.83
CA ILE A 199 -15.36 -43.85 -1.23
C ILE A 199 -16.65 -44.59 -1.59
N TYR A 200 -17.71 -43.84 -1.85
CA TYR A 200 -18.99 -44.31 -2.37
C TYR A 200 -19.24 -43.57 -3.70
N LYS A 201 -18.79 -44.16 -4.81
CA LYS A 201 -18.81 -43.52 -6.14
C LYS A 201 -20.22 -43.46 -6.71
N GLU A 202 -21.03 -44.48 -6.46
CA GLU A 202 -22.39 -44.61 -7.03
C GLU A 202 -23.41 -43.71 -6.32
N SER A 203 -23.14 -43.30 -5.07
CA SER A 203 -24.13 -42.63 -4.21
C SER A 203 -23.64 -41.53 -3.27
N GLY A 204 -22.33 -41.29 -3.20
CA GLY A 204 -21.75 -40.31 -2.28
C GLY A 204 -22.10 -38.87 -2.64
N ASP A 205 -23.14 -38.32 -2.03
CA ASP A 205 -23.64 -36.96 -2.24
C ASP A 205 -23.13 -36.05 -1.12
N ASN A 206 -22.37 -35.04 -1.52
CA ASN A 206 -21.95 -33.95 -0.64
C ASN A 206 -22.68 -32.71 -1.08
N TYR A 207 -23.36 -32.04 -0.17
CA TYR A 207 -24.06 -30.83 -0.55
C TYR A 207 -24.16 -29.83 0.58
N LEU A 208 -24.14 -28.57 0.18
CA LEU A 208 -24.32 -27.43 1.04
C LEU A 208 -25.78 -26.99 0.99
N PHE A 209 -26.26 -26.52 2.12
CA PHE A 209 -27.60 -25.99 2.26
C PHE A 209 -27.64 -24.85 3.27
N MET A 210 -28.60 -23.95 3.11
CA MET A 210 -28.79 -22.83 4.03
C MET A 210 -29.33 -23.32 5.37
N VAL A 211 -28.68 -22.98 6.48
CA VAL A 211 -29.19 -23.28 7.82
C VAL A 211 -29.89 -22.05 8.39
N ARG A 212 -29.20 -20.91 8.37
CA ARG A 212 -29.71 -19.64 8.86
C ARG A 212 -29.20 -18.50 7.99
N PRO A 213 -30.06 -17.88 7.17
CA PRO A 213 -29.70 -16.69 6.43
C PRO A 213 -29.88 -15.45 7.31
N GLU A 214 -28.79 -14.75 7.55
CA GLU A 214 -28.77 -13.48 8.27
C GLU A 214 -28.79 -12.29 7.30
N PHE A 215 -28.11 -12.41 6.14
CA PHE A 215 -28.04 -11.33 5.15
C PHE A 215 -29.31 -11.24 4.29
N ASP A 216 -29.65 -12.31 3.57
CA ASP A 216 -30.86 -12.40 2.74
C ASP A 216 -31.88 -13.37 3.36
N LYS A 217 -32.78 -12.80 4.17
CA LYS A 217 -33.83 -13.56 4.87
C LYS A 217 -34.90 -14.15 3.94
N SER A 218 -34.86 -13.89 2.64
CA SER A 218 -35.76 -14.53 1.68
C SER A 218 -35.38 -15.98 1.38
N ILE A 219 -34.10 -16.34 1.58
CA ILE A 219 -33.62 -17.72 1.43
C ILE A 219 -34.20 -18.56 2.57
N LEU A 220 -34.80 -19.71 2.24
CA LEU A 220 -35.39 -20.58 3.24
C LEU A 220 -34.36 -21.57 3.80
N PRO A 221 -34.44 -21.95 5.09
CA PRO A 221 -33.64 -23.04 5.62
C PRO A 221 -33.86 -24.36 4.85
N GLY A 222 -32.75 -25.01 4.48
CA GLY A 222 -32.67 -26.21 3.65
C GLY A 222 -32.64 -25.95 2.15
N THR A 223 -32.62 -24.69 1.70
CA THR A 223 -32.35 -24.35 0.29
C THR A 223 -30.93 -24.79 -0.08
N ALA A 224 -30.75 -25.40 -1.24
CA ALA A 224 -29.45 -25.86 -1.70
C ALA A 224 -28.53 -24.67 -2.04
N LEU A 225 -27.26 -24.80 -1.67
CA LEU A 225 -26.20 -23.80 -1.90
C LEU A 225 -25.06 -24.36 -2.74
N SER A 226 -25.11 -25.63 -3.12
CA SER A 226 -24.10 -26.27 -3.95
C SER A 226 -24.70 -27.37 -4.79
N ARG A 227 -23.96 -27.78 -5.83
CA ARG A 227 -24.31 -28.93 -6.65
C ARG A 227 -24.16 -30.23 -5.84
N SER A 228 -25.25 -30.98 -5.65
CA SER A 228 -25.24 -32.37 -5.19
C SER A 228 -25.25 -33.32 -6.39
N ARG A 229 -24.12 -33.45 -7.11
CA ARG A 229 -24.02 -34.29 -8.32
C ARG A 229 -25.25 -34.21 -9.26
N PHE A 230 -25.85 -33.02 -9.36
CA PHE A 230 -27.18 -32.82 -9.95
C PHE A 230 -27.19 -32.92 -11.48
N GLU A 231 -26.01 -32.94 -12.12
CA GLU A 231 -25.84 -32.92 -13.57
C GLU A 231 -24.93 -34.05 -14.11
N ASP A 232 -24.32 -34.86 -13.24
CA ASP A 232 -23.44 -35.96 -13.67
C ASP A 232 -24.24 -37.22 -13.97
N ASN A 233 -24.01 -37.81 -15.15
CA ASN A 233 -24.60 -39.10 -15.55
C ASN A 233 -23.97 -40.32 -14.84
N ALA A 234 -23.23 -40.09 -13.76
CA ALA A 234 -22.47 -41.11 -13.03
C ALA A 234 -23.35 -41.99 -12.13
N PHE A 235 -24.63 -41.65 -11.95
CA PHE A 235 -25.57 -42.54 -11.27
C PHE A 235 -25.80 -43.78 -12.11
N SER A 236 -25.47 -44.94 -11.55
CA SER A 236 -25.74 -46.24 -12.16
C SER A 236 -27.24 -46.42 -12.50
N HIS A 237 -28.16 -45.68 -11.85
CA HIS A 237 -29.62 -45.78 -12.01
C HIS A 237 -30.44 -44.45 -12.02
N GLY A 238 -29.91 -43.28 -12.41
CA GLY A 238 -30.64 -42.01 -12.23
C GLY A 238 -30.62 -41.01 -13.40
N GLU A 239 -31.78 -40.41 -13.68
CA GLU A 239 -31.91 -39.13 -14.37
C GLU A 239 -31.21 -38.02 -13.54
N ASN A 240 -30.67 -36.98 -14.18
CA ASN A 240 -30.08 -35.83 -13.49
C ASN A 240 -31.11 -34.69 -13.37
N LEU A 241 -30.94 -33.73 -12.45
CA LEU A 241 -31.95 -32.66 -12.25
C LEU A 241 -32.11 -31.74 -13.46
N LYS A 242 -31.10 -31.64 -14.32
CA LYS A 242 -31.17 -30.92 -15.60
C LYS A 242 -32.11 -31.62 -16.60
N GLY A 243 -32.05 -32.95 -16.63
CA GLY A 243 -32.98 -33.84 -17.34
C GLY A 243 -34.34 -33.93 -16.66
N GLY A 244 -34.37 -33.70 -15.35
CA GLY A 244 -35.51 -33.89 -14.45
C GLY A 244 -35.50 -35.28 -13.84
N ILE A 245 -35.53 -35.37 -12.51
CA ILE A 245 -35.62 -36.64 -11.76
C ILE A 245 -37.09 -37.02 -11.61
N ASN A 246 -37.53 -38.04 -12.32
CA ASN A 246 -38.85 -38.63 -12.22
C ASN A 246 -38.97 -39.45 -10.94
N THR A 247 -39.58 -38.85 -9.93
CA THR A 247 -39.98 -39.57 -8.72
C THR A 247 -41.42 -40.06 -8.87
N LYS A 248 -41.83 -41.03 -8.04
CA LYS A 248 -43.24 -41.46 -7.93
C LYS A 248 -44.19 -40.31 -7.52
N PHE A 249 -43.65 -39.17 -7.11
CA PHE A 249 -44.36 -38.02 -6.58
C PHE A 249 -44.21 -36.76 -7.46
N GLY A 250 -43.69 -36.92 -8.69
CA GLY A 250 -43.48 -35.85 -9.67
C GLY A 250 -42.02 -35.70 -10.11
N THR A 251 -41.80 -34.94 -11.17
CA THR A 251 -40.45 -34.65 -11.69
C THR A 251 -39.84 -33.48 -10.93
N VAL A 252 -38.67 -33.69 -10.33
CA VAL A 252 -37.86 -32.61 -9.74
C VAL A 252 -36.89 -32.11 -10.80
N LYS A 253 -36.95 -30.84 -11.20
CA LYS A 253 -36.13 -30.26 -12.26
C LYS A 253 -35.75 -28.81 -11.95
N VAL A 254 -34.54 -28.42 -12.31
CA VAL A 254 -34.07 -27.03 -12.26
C VAL A 254 -34.37 -26.35 -13.61
N GLN A 255 -34.85 -25.11 -13.58
CA GLN A 255 -35.24 -24.34 -14.77
C GLN A 255 -34.18 -23.33 -15.21
N GLN A 256 -33.56 -22.60 -14.27
CA GLN A 256 -32.59 -21.53 -14.57
C GLN A 256 -31.14 -21.94 -14.28
N HIS A 257 -30.89 -23.25 -14.12
CA HIS A 257 -29.58 -23.82 -13.78
C HIS A 257 -28.97 -23.27 -12.48
N THR A 258 -29.80 -22.85 -11.51
CA THR A 258 -29.32 -22.39 -10.19
C THR A 258 -29.74 -23.37 -9.10
N GLU A 259 -28.86 -23.64 -8.11
CA GLU A 259 -29.20 -24.58 -7.03
C GLU A 259 -30.23 -24.00 -6.05
N PHE A 260 -30.41 -22.68 -6.04
CA PHE A 260 -31.39 -21.99 -5.20
C PHE A 260 -32.85 -22.39 -5.47
N GLU A 261 -33.15 -22.96 -6.64
CA GLU A 261 -34.48 -23.47 -6.97
C GLU A 261 -34.86 -24.72 -6.18
N ILE A 262 -33.87 -25.38 -5.57
CA ILE A 262 -34.05 -26.64 -4.85
C ILE A 262 -34.03 -26.37 -3.35
N ARG A 263 -35.01 -26.95 -2.68
CA ARG A 263 -34.98 -27.15 -1.24
C ARG A 263 -34.90 -28.64 -0.98
N PHE A 264 -34.02 -29.08 -0.07
CA PHE A 264 -33.84 -30.49 0.27
C PHE A 264 -35.02 -31.01 1.07
N THR A 265 -36.15 -31.19 0.39
CA THR A 265 -37.40 -31.72 0.95
C THR A 265 -37.63 -33.14 0.46
N ASP A 266 -38.16 -34.01 1.32
CA ASP A 266 -38.63 -35.32 0.92
C ASP A 266 -39.82 -35.16 -0.04
N PRO A 267 -39.77 -35.72 -1.27
CA PRO A 267 -40.84 -35.60 -2.25
C PRO A 267 -42.21 -36.08 -1.75
N ALA A 268 -42.23 -37.04 -0.82
CA ALA A 268 -43.44 -37.65 -0.28
C ALA A 268 -44.12 -36.77 0.80
N THR A 269 -43.34 -36.11 1.66
CA THR A 269 -43.87 -35.30 2.77
C THR A 269 -43.91 -33.81 2.46
N LYS A 270 -43.09 -33.34 1.51
CA LYS A 270 -42.78 -31.92 1.24
C LYS A 270 -42.13 -31.18 2.42
N GLU A 271 -41.72 -31.90 3.46
CA GLU A 271 -40.93 -31.37 4.57
C GLU A 271 -39.43 -31.58 4.31
N LEU A 272 -38.57 -30.87 5.03
CA LEU A 272 -37.12 -31.10 4.96
C LEU A 272 -36.82 -32.58 5.25
N HIS A 273 -36.00 -33.20 4.41
CA HIS A 273 -35.64 -34.59 4.64
C HIS A 273 -34.90 -34.73 5.98
N PRO A 274 -34.94 -35.92 6.61
CA PRO A 274 -34.57 -36.06 8.03
C PRO A 274 -33.13 -35.64 8.32
N GLY A 275 -32.20 -35.87 7.39
CA GLY A 275 -30.80 -35.45 7.49
C GLY A 275 -30.67 -33.93 7.69
N VAL A 276 -31.03 -33.13 6.68
CA VAL A 276 -30.99 -31.66 6.77
C VAL A 276 -31.81 -31.13 7.95
N ARG A 277 -33.00 -31.68 8.19
CA ARG A 277 -33.88 -31.25 9.29
C ARG A 277 -33.20 -31.38 10.65
N GLU A 278 -32.59 -32.53 10.93
CA GLU A 278 -31.89 -32.77 12.21
C GLU A 278 -30.57 -32.02 12.31
N THR A 279 -29.87 -31.76 11.18
CA THR A 279 -28.67 -30.91 11.17
C THR A 279 -29.01 -29.48 11.55
N ILE A 280 -30.06 -28.90 10.96
CA ILE A 280 -30.51 -27.53 11.27
C ILE A 280 -30.91 -27.43 12.74
N LYS A 281 -31.63 -28.44 13.23
CA LYS A 281 -32.17 -28.45 14.60
C LYS A 281 -31.08 -28.60 15.67
N ASN A 282 -30.10 -29.47 15.45
CA ASN A 282 -29.13 -29.87 16.48
C ASN A 282 -27.70 -29.34 16.22
N GLY A 283 -27.46 -28.65 15.10
CA GLY A 283 -26.13 -28.23 14.63
C GLY A 283 -25.30 -29.35 13.98
N GLN A 284 -25.66 -30.61 14.21
CA GLN A 284 -25.05 -31.77 13.57
C GLN A 284 -25.98 -32.98 13.65
N ASN A 285 -25.80 -33.93 12.74
CA ASN A 285 -26.42 -35.25 12.81
C ASN A 285 -25.38 -36.32 12.45
N LEU A 286 -25.59 -37.56 12.88
CA LEU A 286 -24.90 -38.73 12.33
C LEU A 286 -25.86 -39.91 12.39
N PHE A 287 -26.05 -40.62 11.27
CA PHE A 287 -26.89 -41.81 11.23
C PHE A 287 -26.39 -42.80 10.18
N VAL A 288 -25.99 -44.00 10.61
CA VAL A 288 -25.42 -45.03 9.74
C VAL A 288 -26.13 -46.39 9.83
N THR A 289 -27.12 -46.53 10.70
CA THR A 289 -27.76 -47.82 10.95
C THR A 289 -28.94 -48.10 10.02
N TYR A 290 -29.27 -49.38 9.82
CA TYR A 290 -30.52 -49.79 9.18
C TYR A 290 -31.75 -49.22 9.95
N PRO A 291 -32.80 -48.72 9.26
CA PRO A 291 -33.08 -48.79 7.83
C PRO A 291 -32.54 -47.63 6.97
N GLY A 292 -31.65 -46.77 7.49
CA GLY A 292 -31.35 -45.49 6.86
C GLY A 292 -32.50 -44.49 7.05
N TYR A 293 -32.38 -43.33 6.40
CA TYR A 293 -33.45 -42.35 6.27
C TYR A 293 -33.62 -41.95 4.79
N SER A 294 -34.75 -41.34 4.45
CA SER A 294 -35.03 -40.90 3.09
C SER A 294 -34.23 -39.63 2.76
N ASP A 295 -33.60 -39.58 1.61
CA ASP A 295 -33.07 -38.32 1.05
C ASP A 295 -34.14 -37.54 0.27
N TYR A 296 -33.71 -36.47 -0.42
CA TYR A 296 -34.55 -35.65 -1.30
C TYR A 296 -34.99 -36.36 -2.59
N ARG A 297 -34.44 -37.54 -2.90
CA ARG A 297 -34.85 -38.42 -4.02
C ARG A 297 -35.77 -39.55 -3.58
N HIS A 298 -36.02 -39.65 -2.27
CA HIS A 298 -36.76 -40.73 -1.64
C HIS A 298 -36.04 -42.09 -1.73
N ILE A 299 -34.71 -42.09 -1.53
CA ILE A 299 -33.80 -43.24 -1.51
C ILE A 299 -33.20 -43.43 -0.11
N PRO A 300 -32.97 -44.67 0.36
CA PRO A 300 -32.38 -44.92 1.67
C PRO A 300 -30.90 -44.53 1.71
N VAL A 301 -30.61 -43.48 2.49
CA VAL A 301 -29.25 -42.97 2.71
C VAL A 301 -28.84 -43.08 4.17
N ILE A 302 -27.54 -42.96 4.37
CA ILE A 302 -26.88 -42.75 5.66
C ILE A 302 -25.84 -41.65 5.53
N GLY A 303 -25.49 -40.98 6.62
CA GLY A 303 -24.53 -39.90 6.52
C GLY A 303 -24.33 -39.08 7.79
N LYS A 304 -23.56 -38.01 7.61
CA LYS A 304 -23.24 -37.00 8.62
C LYS A 304 -23.69 -35.64 8.12
N GLY A 305 -24.36 -34.89 8.98
CA GLY A 305 -24.64 -33.47 8.79
C GLY A 305 -23.87 -32.60 9.78
N VAL A 306 -23.43 -31.43 9.35
CA VAL A 306 -22.73 -30.45 10.20
C VAL A 306 -23.09 -29.03 9.79
N THR A 307 -23.27 -28.14 10.77
CA THR A 307 -23.39 -26.69 10.54
C THR A 307 -22.06 -25.98 10.76
N PHE A 308 -21.77 -24.97 9.96
CA PHE A 308 -20.56 -24.15 10.06
C PHE A 308 -20.83 -22.73 9.56
N GLN A 309 -19.89 -21.82 9.78
CA GLN A 309 -19.94 -20.45 9.30
C GLN A 309 -18.59 -20.10 8.70
N LEU A 310 -18.60 -19.64 7.45
CA LEU A 310 -17.39 -19.22 6.76
C LEU A 310 -16.91 -17.87 7.29
N LYS A 311 -15.58 -17.69 7.38
CA LYS A 311 -14.98 -16.44 7.86
C LYS A 311 -15.45 -15.24 7.03
N GLY A 312 -16.03 -14.25 7.71
CA GLY A 312 -16.56 -13.02 7.10
C GLY A 312 -17.99 -13.13 6.58
N SER A 313 -18.60 -14.32 6.59
CA SER A 313 -20.01 -14.50 6.22
C SER A 313 -20.91 -14.38 7.46
N PRO A 314 -22.03 -13.64 7.38
CA PRO A 314 -22.99 -13.58 8.48
C PRO A 314 -23.90 -14.81 8.51
N ASP A 315 -23.97 -15.57 7.42
CA ASP A 315 -24.90 -16.68 7.26
C ASP A 315 -24.35 -17.97 7.90
N THR A 316 -25.25 -18.83 8.38
CA THR A 316 -24.90 -20.18 8.84
C THR A 316 -25.21 -21.19 7.73
N TRP A 317 -24.21 -21.98 7.40
CA TRP A 317 -24.25 -22.98 6.36
C TRP A 317 -24.37 -24.36 6.97
N GLY A 318 -24.95 -25.29 6.22
CA GLY A 318 -25.01 -26.70 6.54
C GLY A 318 -24.36 -27.49 5.43
N MET A 319 -23.73 -28.60 5.79
CA MET A 319 -23.25 -29.59 4.85
C MET A 319 -23.77 -30.97 5.24
N MET A 320 -24.27 -31.71 4.26
CA MET A 320 -24.54 -33.13 4.37
C MET A 320 -23.50 -33.90 3.57
N CYS A 321 -23.02 -34.98 4.17
CA CYS A 321 -22.19 -35.99 3.52
C CYS A 321 -22.95 -37.31 3.63
N GLU A 322 -23.61 -37.72 2.55
CA GLU A 322 -24.48 -38.88 2.49
C GLU A 322 -23.94 -39.94 1.53
N GLY A 323 -24.32 -41.18 1.77
CA GLY A 323 -24.15 -42.28 0.82
C GLY A 323 -25.37 -43.20 0.89
N ASP A 324 -25.67 -43.87 -0.21
CA ASP A 324 -26.74 -44.85 -0.28
C ASP A 324 -26.43 -45.98 0.68
N LEU A 325 -27.43 -46.33 1.50
CA LEU A 325 -27.32 -47.43 2.44
C LEU A 325 -26.96 -48.74 1.71
N GLU A 326 -27.47 -48.93 0.49
CA GLU A 326 -27.13 -50.08 -0.33
C GLU A 326 -25.64 -50.10 -0.67
N GLU A 327 -25.07 -49.04 -1.24
CA GLU A 327 -23.65 -49.01 -1.65
C GLU A 327 -22.74 -49.27 -0.45
N VAL A 328 -22.97 -48.57 0.68
CA VAL A 328 -22.13 -48.69 1.87
C VAL A 328 -22.12 -50.11 2.45
N TYR A 329 -23.27 -50.81 2.42
CA TYR A 329 -23.41 -52.15 3.02
C TYR A 329 -23.52 -53.30 2.01
N ARG A 330 -23.38 -53.04 0.69
CA ARG A 330 -23.29 -54.08 -0.36
C ARG A 330 -21.97 -54.85 -0.31
N ARG A 331 -21.01 -54.36 0.47
CA ARG A 331 -19.77 -55.05 0.83
C ARG A 331 -20.02 -56.51 1.20
N ARG A 332 -19.20 -57.41 0.64
CA ARG A 332 -19.17 -58.85 0.97
C ARG A 332 -17.76 -59.21 1.35
N SER A 333 -17.53 -59.54 2.62
CA SER A 333 -16.17 -59.76 3.10
C SER A 333 -15.44 -60.84 2.31
N ILE A 334 -14.13 -60.68 2.17
CA ILE A 334 -13.24 -61.68 1.58
C ILE A 334 -13.47 -63.04 2.24
N ASN A 335 -13.64 -63.08 3.56
CA ASN A 335 -13.95 -64.31 4.28
C ASN A 335 -15.24 -64.97 3.77
N LEU A 336 -16.34 -64.22 3.63
CA LEU A 336 -17.60 -64.75 3.11
C LEU A 336 -17.45 -65.23 1.65
N LYS A 337 -16.74 -64.49 0.81
CA LYS A 337 -16.49 -64.87 -0.59
C LYS A 337 -15.66 -66.15 -0.69
N LEU A 338 -14.56 -66.23 0.07
CA LEU A 338 -13.67 -67.38 0.13
C LEU A 338 -14.38 -68.61 0.70
N MET A 339 -15.14 -68.47 1.79
CA MET A 339 -15.90 -69.57 2.36
C MET A 339 -16.97 -70.08 1.39
N LYS A 340 -17.66 -69.18 0.68
CA LYS A 340 -18.64 -69.58 -0.34
C LYS A 340 -17.97 -70.35 -1.48
N SER A 341 -16.85 -69.86 -2.01
CA SER A 341 -16.16 -70.56 -3.11
C SER A 341 -15.50 -71.85 -2.63
N TYR A 342 -15.01 -71.91 -1.40
CA TYR A 342 -14.48 -73.13 -0.77
C TYR A 342 -15.57 -74.19 -0.59
N LEU A 343 -16.72 -73.82 -0.02
CA LEU A 343 -17.85 -74.74 0.15
C LEU A 343 -18.34 -75.26 -1.21
N LEU A 344 -18.46 -74.40 -2.22
CA LEU A 344 -18.79 -74.82 -3.59
C LEU A 344 -17.74 -75.78 -4.14
N ALA A 345 -16.45 -75.44 -4.07
CA ALA A 345 -15.37 -76.29 -4.57
C ALA A 345 -15.31 -77.65 -3.86
N SER A 346 -15.48 -77.67 -2.53
CA SER A 346 -15.49 -78.90 -1.73
C SER A 346 -16.74 -79.77 -1.96
N SER A 347 -17.87 -79.17 -2.36
CA SER A 347 -19.09 -79.91 -2.69
C SER A 347 -19.02 -80.63 -4.04
N ILE A 348 -18.21 -80.14 -5.00
CA ILE A 348 -18.11 -80.71 -6.35
C ILE A 348 -17.71 -82.20 -6.31
N PRO A 349 -16.62 -82.62 -5.62
CA PRO A 349 -16.25 -84.04 -5.56
C PRO A 349 -17.29 -84.91 -4.88
N LEU A 350 -17.97 -84.38 -3.85
CA LEU A 350 -19.04 -85.10 -3.15
C LEU A 350 -20.23 -85.33 -4.09
N VAL A 351 -20.69 -84.29 -4.80
CA VAL A 351 -21.79 -84.37 -5.75
C VAL A 351 -21.44 -85.27 -6.93
N VAL A 352 -20.23 -85.17 -7.48
CA VAL A 352 -19.76 -86.03 -8.57
C VAL A 352 -19.72 -87.49 -8.13
N SER A 353 -19.12 -87.79 -6.98
CA SER A 353 -19.02 -89.16 -6.45
C SER A 353 -20.39 -89.77 -6.19
N THR A 354 -21.26 -89.06 -5.48
CA THR A 354 -22.63 -89.53 -5.14
C THR A 354 -23.51 -89.67 -6.38
N SER A 355 -23.45 -88.73 -7.33
CA SER A 355 -24.23 -88.79 -8.56
C SER A 355 -23.78 -89.94 -9.45
N LEU A 356 -22.46 -90.16 -9.60
CA LEU A 356 -21.95 -91.28 -10.39
C LEU A 356 -22.37 -92.62 -9.77
N GLN A 357 -22.35 -92.75 -8.44
CA GLN A 357 -22.81 -93.96 -7.76
C GLN A 357 -24.34 -94.17 -7.85
N ALA A 358 -25.13 -93.10 -7.79
CA ALA A 358 -26.59 -93.19 -7.80
C ALA A 358 -27.18 -93.43 -9.20
N PHE A 359 -26.56 -92.86 -10.25
CA PHE A 359 -27.10 -92.89 -11.61
C PHE A 359 -26.36 -93.82 -12.57
N THR A 360 -25.24 -94.42 -12.15
CA THR A 360 -24.46 -95.34 -13.00
C THR A 360 -24.05 -96.60 -12.24
N ASN A 361 -23.76 -97.68 -12.96
CA ASN A 361 -23.24 -98.94 -12.40
C ASN A 361 -21.69 -98.98 -12.38
N LEU A 362 -21.01 -97.82 -12.29
CA LEU A 362 -19.55 -97.76 -12.27
C LEU A 362 -18.98 -98.37 -10.98
N SER A 363 -17.79 -98.98 -11.08
CA SER A 363 -17.12 -99.56 -9.91
C SER A 363 -16.70 -98.48 -8.90
N ILE A 364 -16.58 -98.86 -7.62
CA ILE A 364 -16.13 -97.96 -6.57
C ILE A 364 -14.75 -97.33 -6.88
N ILE A 365 -13.87 -98.07 -7.56
CA ILE A 365 -12.54 -97.59 -7.98
C ILE A 365 -12.68 -96.47 -9.02
N LEU A 366 -13.52 -96.64 -10.04
CA LEU A 366 -13.72 -95.64 -11.10
C LEU A 366 -14.37 -94.36 -10.55
N THR A 367 -15.39 -94.51 -9.69
CA THR A 367 -16.03 -93.36 -9.03
C THR A 367 -15.06 -92.60 -8.10
N SER A 368 -14.17 -93.31 -7.39
CA SER A 368 -13.14 -92.71 -6.55
C SER A 368 -12.09 -91.93 -7.35
N ILE A 369 -11.66 -92.46 -8.51
CA ILE A 369 -10.75 -91.77 -9.43
C ILE A 369 -11.40 -90.48 -9.97
N ALA A 370 -12.67 -90.56 -10.39
CA ALA A 370 -13.41 -89.40 -10.87
C ALA A 370 -13.59 -88.33 -9.77
N ALA A 371 -13.87 -88.75 -8.53
CA ALA A 371 -13.94 -87.85 -7.39
C ALA A 371 -12.59 -87.15 -7.14
N PHE A 372 -11.48 -87.88 -7.18
CA PHE A 372 -10.13 -87.31 -7.01
C PHE A 372 -9.76 -86.34 -8.15
N ALA A 373 -10.08 -86.67 -9.40
CA ALA A 373 -9.87 -85.77 -10.54
C ALA A 373 -10.70 -84.49 -10.40
N SER A 374 -11.98 -84.61 -9.99
CA SER A 374 -12.85 -83.46 -9.76
C SER A 374 -12.36 -82.58 -8.61
N LEU A 375 -11.72 -83.15 -7.59
CA LEU A 375 -11.08 -82.40 -6.50
C LEU A 375 -9.92 -81.55 -7.03
N GLY A 376 -9.07 -82.11 -7.89
CA GLY A 376 -7.99 -81.36 -8.55
C GLY A 376 -8.51 -80.17 -9.37
N VAL A 377 -9.55 -80.40 -10.20
CA VAL A 377 -10.18 -79.34 -10.99
C VAL A 377 -10.84 -78.28 -10.10
N ALA A 378 -11.58 -78.70 -9.07
CA ALA A 378 -12.21 -77.79 -8.12
C ALA A 378 -11.18 -76.93 -7.37
N GLY A 379 -10.03 -77.50 -6.99
CA GLY A 379 -8.90 -76.78 -6.40
C GLY A 379 -8.30 -75.73 -7.34
N LEU A 380 -8.10 -76.06 -8.62
CA LEU A 380 -7.61 -75.11 -9.63
C LEU A 380 -8.60 -73.96 -9.86
N LEU A 381 -9.91 -74.27 -9.93
CA LEU A 381 -10.97 -73.27 -10.06
C LEU A 381 -11.04 -72.36 -8.83
N PHE A 382 -10.97 -72.92 -7.62
CA PHE A 382 -10.94 -72.17 -6.38
C PHE A 382 -9.75 -71.18 -6.36
N ASN A 383 -8.55 -71.67 -6.73
CA ASN A 383 -7.36 -70.83 -6.80
C ASN A 383 -7.50 -69.70 -7.82
N LYS A 384 -7.88 -70.03 -9.06
CA LYS A 384 -7.98 -69.05 -10.16
C LYS A 384 -9.06 -67.99 -9.91
N LEU A 385 -10.22 -68.38 -9.38
CA LEU A 385 -11.37 -67.49 -9.22
C LEU A 385 -11.41 -66.77 -7.87
N SER A 386 -10.69 -67.26 -6.85
CA SER A 386 -10.75 -66.70 -5.49
C SER A 386 -9.41 -66.14 -5.02
N THR A 387 -8.43 -67.00 -4.69
CA THR A 387 -7.18 -66.57 -4.05
C THR A 387 -6.29 -65.76 -4.99
N LYS A 388 -6.15 -66.19 -6.27
CA LYS A 388 -5.34 -65.46 -7.26
C LYS A 388 -5.89 -64.07 -7.54
N ARG A 389 -7.21 -63.89 -7.53
CA ARG A 389 -7.85 -62.58 -7.75
C ARG A 389 -7.51 -61.60 -6.61
N ILE A 390 -7.55 -62.06 -5.37
CA ILE A 390 -7.17 -61.25 -4.19
C ILE A 390 -5.68 -60.91 -4.24
N SER A 391 -4.83 -61.89 -4.56
CA SER A 391 -3.39 -61.69 -4.69
C SER A 391 -3.06 -60.65 -5.76
N ASN A 392 -3.72 -60.70 -6.92
CA ASN A 392 -3.51 -59.72 -7.98
C ASN A 392 -3.88 -58.30 -7.54
N SER A 393 -5.04 -58.13 -6.89
CA SER A 393 -5.47 -56.82 -6.39
C SER A 393 -4.50 -56.24 -5.33
N MET A 394 -3.95 -57.10 -4.46
CA MET A 394 -2.91 -56.69 -3.51
C MET A 394 -1.59 -56.30 -4.20
N ASN A 395 -1.20 -57.02 -5.26
CA ASN A 395 -0.01 -56.70 -6.04
C ASN A 395 -0.17 -55.37 -6.79
N GLU A 396 -1.34 -55.10 -7.39
CA GLU A 396 -1.65 -53.81 -8.04
C GLU A 396 -1.55 -52.64 -7.05
N MET A 397 -2.12 -52.79 -5.85
CA MET A 397 -1.98 -51.78 -4.79
C MET A 397 -0.53 -51.59 -4.35
N THR A 398 0.24 -52.68 -4.27
CA THR A 398 1.66 -52.62 -3.93
C THR A 398 2.46 -51.87 -5.01
N GLU A 399 2.18 -52.12 -6.28
CA GLU A 399 2.84 -51.47 -7.43
C GLU A 399 2.58 -49.96 -7.44
N VAL A 400 1.35 -49.52 -7.18
CA VAL A 400 1.02 -48.08 -7.07
C VAL A 400 1.76 -47.44 -5.90
N ILE A 401 1.74 -48.05 -4.71
CA ILE A 401 2.47 -47.52 -3.55
C ILE A 401 3.98 -47.47 -3.82
N GLN A 402 4.54 -48.53 -4.42
CA GLN A 402 5.96 -48.59 -4.74
C GLN A 402 6.34 -47.51 -5.74
N THR A 403 5.50 -47.24 -6.74
CA THR A 403 5.75 -46.16 -7.71
C THR A 403 5.70 -44.78 -7.06
N ILE A 404 4.82 -44.57 -6.08
CA ILE A 404 4.79 -43.31 -5.32
C ILE A 404 5.99 -43.18 -4.38
N ALA A 405 6.41 -44.27 -3.74
CA ALA A 405 7.50 -44.27 -2.76
C ALA A 405 8.90 -44.23 -3.40
N GLU A 406 9.11 -44.96 -4.50
CA GLU A 406 10.41 -45.17 -5.16
C GLU A 406 10.45 -44.69 -6.62
N GLY A 407 9.30 -44.59 -7.29
CA GLY A 407 9.17 -44.29 -8.73
C GLY A 407 8.92 -42.82 -9.05
N GLU A 408 9.75 -41.92 -8.51
CA GLU A 408 9.68 -40.47 -8.77
C GLU A 408 8.35 -39.82 -8.35
N GLY A 409 7.71 -40.33 -7.29
CA GLY A 409 6.56 -39.66 -6.67
C GLY A 409 5.42 -39.35 -7.64
N ASN A 410 5.12 -40.25 -8.59
CA ASN A 410 4.09 -40.01 -9.58
C ASN A 410 2.67 -40.07 -8.98
N LEU A 411 2.19 -38.91 -8.53
CA LEU A 411 0.86 -38.72 -7.95
C LEU A 411 -0.25 -38.57 -8.99
N LYS A 412 0.01 -38.87 -10.28
CA LYS A 412 -1.03 -38.98 -11.32
C LYS A 412 -1.57 -40.39 -11.48
N GLN A 413 -0.88 -41.40 -10.93
CA GLN A 413 -1.33 -42.79 -11.02
C GLN A 413 -2.50 -43.06 -10.08
N ARG A 414 -3.49 -43.82 -10.56
CA ARG A 414 -4.64 -44.26 -9.77
C ARG A 414 -4.88 -45.74 -10.02
N LEU A 415 -5.44 -46.40 -9.01
CA LEU A 415 -6.02 -47.74 -9.18
C LEU A 415 -7.28 -47.64 -10.04
N ASP A 416 -7.53 -48.67 -10.86
CA ASP A 416 -8.71 -48.75 -11.72
C ASP A 416 -10.00 -48.58 -10.91
N ASP A 417 -11.03 -48.05 -11.56
CA ASP A 417 -12.31 -47.71 -10.96
C ASP A 417 -13.17 -48.94 -10.66
N ASN A 418 -12.89 -50.07 -11.31
CA ASN A 418 -13.62 -51.33 -11.17
C ASN A 418 -13.20 -52.14 -9.92
N LEU A 419 -13.20 -51.48 -8.76
CA LEU A 419 -12.81 -52.08 -7.49
C LEU A 419 -13.88 -53.01 -6.93
N SER A 420 -13.45 -54.08 -6.26
CA SER A 420 -14.36 -55.05 -5.66
C SER A 420 -15.14 -54.49 -4.45
N ASN A 421 -16.36 -54.99 -4.25
CA ASN A 421 -17.17 -54.66 -3.07
C ASN A 421 -16.77 -55.56 -1.88
N ASP A 422 -15.52 -55.44 -1.43
CA ASP A 422 -14.91 -56.15 -0.29
C ASP A 422 -13.72 -55.34 0.29
N GLU A 423 -13.01 -55.91 1.26
CA GLU A 423 -11.85 -55.30 1.91
C GLU A 423 -10.77 -54.83 0.91
N THR A 424 -10.52 -55.55 -0.20
CA THR A 424 -9.45 -55.15 -1.16
C THR A 424 -9.87 -53.92 -1.95
N GLY A 425 -11.13 -53.83 -2.37
CA GLY A 425 -11.62 -52.64 -3.06
C GLY A 425 -11.82 -51.45 -2.14
N ASP A 426 -12.17 -51.67 -0.86
CA ASP A 426 -12.17 -50.58 0.14
C ASP A 426 -10.77 -49.98 0.27
N MET A 427 -9.74 -50.83 0.41
CA MET A 427 -8.35 -50.39 0.46
C MET A 427 -7.96 -49.62 -0.80
N GLY A 428 -8.36 -50.09 -1.99
CA GLY A 428 -8.10 -49.38 -3.24
C GLY A 428 -8.77 -48.00 -3.32
N ARG A 429 -10.02 -47.88 -2.86
CA ARG A 429 -10.73 -46.59 -2.82
C ARG A 429 -10.05 -45.60 -1.87
N TRP A 430 -9.70 -46.05 -0.66
CA TRP A 430 -8.97 -45.24 0.31
C TRP A 430 -7.55 -44.90 -0.16
N MET A 431 -6.90 -45.79 -0.91
CA MET A 431 -5.61 -45.54 -1.54
C MET A 431 -5.72 -44.40 -2.56
N ASN A 432 -6.67 -44.47 -3.50
CA ASN A 432 -6.89 -43.38 -4.45
C ASN A 432 -7.16 -42.05 -3.71
N SER A 433 -7.99 -42.08 -2.67
CA SER A 433 -8.26 -40.90 -1.85
C SER A 433 -7.02 -40.33 -1.15
N PHE A 434 -6.15 -41.20 -0.66
CA PHE A 434 -4.87 -40.79 -0.11
C PHE A 434 -3.95 -40.15 -1.17
N ILE A 435 -3.85 -40.75 -2.37
CA ILE A 435 -3.00 -40.25 -3.47
C ILE A 435 -3.49 -38.87 -3.92
N ASP A 436 -4.79 -38.70 -4.11
CA ASP A 436 -5.38 -37.44 -4.53
C ASP A 436 -5.21 -36.32 -3.46
N ASN A 437 -5.29 -36.66 -2.17
CA ASN A 437 -4.97 -35.72 -1.08
C ASN A 437 -3.50 -35.29 -1.12
N LEU A 438 -2.57 -36.22 -1.39
CA LEU A 438 -1.16 -35.90 -1.61
C LEU A 438 -0.96 -35.05 -2.86
N ASP A 439 -1.60 -35.39 -3.98
CA ASP A 439 -1.53 -34.66 -5.26
C ASP A 439 -1.94 -33.20 -5.07
N THR A 440 -3.08 -32.99 -4.41
CA THR A 440 -3.60 -31.65 -4.10
C THR A 440 -2.66 -30.88 -3.17
N THR A 441 -2.20 -31.51 -2.09
CA THR A 441 -1.29 -30.87 -1.12
C THR A 441 0.03 -30.49 -1.78
N MET A 442 0.62 -31.38 -2.57
CA MET A 442 1.86 -31.11 -3.28
C MET A 442 1.66 -30.02 -4.34
N GLY A 443 0.54 -30.01 -5.07
CA GLY A 443 0.19 -28.93 -5.99
C GLY A 443 0.12 -27.56 -5.31
N GLN A 444 -0.48 -27.48 -4.13
CA GLN A 444 -0.51 -26.25 -3.32
C GLN A 444 0.89 -25.81 -2.89
N VAL A 445 1.75 -26.76 -2.48
CA VAL A 445 3.13 -26.46 -2.09
C VAL A 445 3.97 -25.97 -3.29
N ILE A 446 3.80 -26.56 -4.48
CA ILE A 446 4.46 -26.08 -5.73
C ILE A 446 4.05 -24.65 -6.05
N SER A 447 2.75 -24.37 -6.01
CA SER A 447 2.21 -23.03 -6.26
C SER A 447 2.75 -22.01 -5.25
N ALA A 448 2.70 -22.34 -3.96
CA ALA A 448 3.25 -21.50 -2.90
C ALA A 448 4.76 -21.26 -3.07
N SER A 449 5.54 -22.29 -3.41
CA SER A 449 6.98 -22.19 -3.69
C SER A 449 7.27 -21.24 -4.84
N THR A 450 6.48 -21.34 -5.92
CA THR A 450 6.63 -20.51 -7.11
C THR A 450 6.32 -19.05 -6.79
N ASN A 451 5.30 -18.79 -5.96
CA ASN A 451 4.97 -17.46 -5.49
C ASN A 451 6.06 -16.87 -4.58
N VAL A 452 6.62 -17.66 -3.66
CA VAL A 452 7.77 -17.24 -2.83
C VAL A 452 8.98 -16.91 -3.72
N LYS A 453 9.24 -17.71 -4.77
CA LYS A 453 10.32 -17.41 -5.72
C LYS A 453 10.09 -16.07 -6.42
N LYS A 454 8.90 -15.84 -7.00
CA LYS A 454 8.57 -14.57 -7.67
C LYS A 454 8.69 -13.37 -6.72
N SER A 455 8.16 -13.49 -5.51
CA SER A 455 8.26 -12.45 -4.47
C SER A 455 9.72 -12.20 -4.07
N ASN A 456 10.52 -13.25 -3.97
CA ASN A 456 11.95 -13.10 -3.70
C ASN A 456 12.69 -12.41 -4.85
N ASP A 457 12.40 -12.77 -6.10
CA ASP A 457 13.00 -12.13 -7.29
C ASP A 457 12.67 -10.62 -7.32
N PHE A 458 11.44 -10.24 -6.95
CA PHE A 458 11.05 -8.84 -6.75
C PHE A 458 11.83 -8.18 -5.61
N MET A 459 11.94 -8.82 -4.45
CA MET A 459 12.70 -8.30 -3.30
C MET A 459 14.19 -8.12 -3.61
N VAL A 460 14.82 -9.01 -4.40
CA VAL A 460 16.21 -8.84 -4.87
C VAL A 460 16.32 -7.54 -5.66
N ARG A 461 15.46 -7.33 -6.65
CA ARG A 461 15.46 -6.12 -7.47
C ARG A 461 15.25 -4.85 -6.64
N THR A 462 14.26 -4.84 -5.75
CA THR A 462 14.01 -3.67 -4.87
C THR A 462 15.20 -3.39 -3.94
N ASN A 463 15.88 -4.43 -3.45
CA ASN A 463 17.10 -4.25 -2.65
C ASN A 463 18.27 -3.69 -3.47
N GLU A 464 18.40 -4.06 -4.75
CA GLU A 464 19.39 -3.47 -5.65
C GLU A 464 19.10 -1.98 -5.89
N GLU A 465 17.84 -1.62 -6.15
CA GLU A 465 17.40 -0.23 -6.31
C GLU A 465 17.66 0.59 -5.02
N ALA A 466 17.33 0.03 -3.85
CA ALA A 466 17.62 0.65 -2.56
C ALA A 466 19.13 0.83 -2.32
N SER A 467 19.95 -0.16 -2.72
CA SER A 467 21.41 -0.08 -2.61
C SER A 467 21.98 1.05 -3.46
N GLN A 468 21.49 1.22 -4.69
CA GLN A 468 21.91 2.31 -5.57
C GLN A 468 21.50 3.67 -5.00
N ALA A 469 20.26 3.80 -4.52
CA ALA A 469 19.79 5.02 -3.86
C ALA A 469 20.63 5.37 -2.62
N SER A 470 21.05 4.36 -1.85
CA SER A 470 21.90 4.57 -0.67
C SER A 470 23.31 5.06 -1.01
N HIS A 471 23.93 4.58 -2.09
CA HIS A 471 25.23 5.11 -2.56
C HIS A 471 25.10 6.53 -3.12
N TYR A 472 23.99 6.84 -3.78
CA TYR A 472 23.71 8.19 -4.22
C TYR A 472 23.57 9.16 -3.03
N LEU A 473 22.87 8.75 -1.97
CA LEU A 473 22.75 9.53 -0.74
C LEU A 473 24.10 9.73 -0.04
N GLU A 474 24.93 8.69 0.03
CA GLU A 474 26.29 8.78 0.60
C GLU A 474 27.13 9.86 -0.10
N SER A 475 27.20 9.83 -1.44
CA SER A 475 27.96 10.84 -2.19
C SER A 475 27.36 12.26 -2.06
N THR A 476 26.04 12.36 -1.92
CA THR A 476 25.36 13.64 -1.67
C THR A 476 25.72 14.21 -0.30
N VAL A 477 25.73 13.37 0.74
CA VAL A 477 26.12 13.78 2.10
C VAL A 477 27.59 14.22 2.15
N GLU A 478 28.49 13.48 1.49
CA GLU A 478 29.91 13.86 1.40
C GLU A 478 30.07 15.23 0.72
N SER A 479 29.34 15.46 -0.38
CA SER A 479 29.33 16.76 -1.06
C SER A 479 28.79 17.88 -0.17
N MET A 480 27.69 17.65 0.57
CA MET A 480 27.15 18.63 1.53
C MET A 480 28.17 19.00 2.61
N LEU A 481 28.85 18.01 3.20
CA LEU A 481 29.86 18.27 4.22
C LEU A 481 31.02 19.13 3.68
N ASN A 482 31.46 18.87 2.46
CA ASN A 482 32.48 19.71 1.80
C ASN A 482 31.99 21.14 1.57
N VAL A 483 30.75 21.33 1.11
CA VAL A 483 30.15 22.65 0.92
C VAL A 483 30.03 23.41 2.24
N PHE A 484 29.56 22.76 3.31
CA PHE A 484 29.46 23.40 4.63
C PHE A 484 30.83 23.75 5.19
N GLN A 485 31.86 22.92 4.98
CA GLN A 485 33.22 23.24 5.37
C GLN A 485 33.75 24.48 4.64
N GLN A 486 33.47 24.61 3.35
CA GLN A 486 33.83 25.80 2.57
C GLN A 486 33.07 27.04 3.07
N GLN A 487 31.76 26.93 3.30
CA GLN A 487 30.95 28.03 3.81
C GLN A 487 31.40 28.50 5.20
N ILE A 488 31.82 27.59 6.09
CA ILE A 488 32.39 27.95 7.39
C ILE A 488 33.66 28.81 7.20
N ASN A 489 34.54 28.43 6.27
CA ASN A 489 35.76 29.19 5.97
C ASN A 489 35.47 30.57 5.35
N GLU A 490 34.46 30.64 4.47
CA GLU A 490 33.99 31.90 3.87
C GLU A 490 33.38 32.82 4.93
N VAL A 491 32.55 32.28 5.84
CA VAL A 491 31.97 33.04 6.97
C VAL A 491 33.05 33.53 7.94
N GLN A 492 34.09 32.73 8.23
CA GLN A 492 35.23 33.19 9.02
C GLN A 492 35.98 34.33 8.34
N SER A 493 36.18 34.24 7.02
CA SER A 493 36.82 35.29 6.23
C SER A 493 35.98 36.57 6.22
N ALA A 494 34.67 36.44 5.99
CA ALA A 494 33.72 37.55 6.03
C ALA A 494 33.66 38.20 7.42
N SER A 495 33.69 37.42 8.49
CA SER A 495 33.74 37.92 9.88
C SER A 495 35.00 38.74 10.12
N LYS A 496 36.16 38.28 9.64
CA LYS A 496 37.41 39.05 9.73
C LYS A 496 37.33 40.34 8.93
N THR A 497 36.85 40.28 7.69
CA THR A 497 36.68 41.49 6.85
C THR A 497 35.72 42.50 7.49
N ALA A 498 34.64 42.04 8.11
CA ALA A 498 33.71 42.90 8.84
C ALA A 498 34.37 43.55 10.07
N ASP A 499 35.20 42.82 10.82
CA ASP A 499 35.97 43.39 11.94
C ASP A 499 36.99 44.44 11.47
N ASP A 500 37.73 44.15 10.39
CA ASP A 500 38.67 45.10 9.77
C ASP A 500 37.95 46.38 9.31
N LEU A 501 36.76 46.24 8.70
CA LEU A 501 35.89 47.37 8.32
C LEU A 501 35.44 48.18 9.53
N LYS A 502 35.02 47.52 10.62
CA LYS A 502 34.61 48.19 11.87
C LYS A 502 35.77 48.98 12.49
N GLN A 503 36.97 48.42 12.49
CA GLN A 503 38.18 49.13 12.95
C GLN A 503 38.51 50.34 12.07
N ALA A 504 38.49 50.17 10.74
CA ALA A 504 38.73 51.25 9.80
C ALA A 504 37.69 52.38 9.95
N MET A 505 36.42 52.03 10.13
CA MET A 505 35.35 53.00 10.40
C MET A 505 35.57 53.79 11.69
N ASN A 506 35.92 53.11 12.78
CA ASN A 506 36.21 53.76 14.06
C ASN A 506 37.39 54.75 13.91
N GLN A 507 38.42 54.38 13.15
CA GLN A 507 39.55 55.27 12.86
C GLN A 507 39.11 56.48 12.02
N VAL A 508 38.34 56.27 10.95
CA VAL A 508 37.82 57.35 10.11
C VAL A 508 36.97 58.31 10.93
N ALA A 509 36.08 57.82 11.80
CA ALA A 509 35.27 58.70 12.66
C ALA A 509 36.12 59.52 13.64
N ALA A 510 37.16 58.92 14.24
CA ALA A 510 38.08 59.65 15.11
C ALA A 510 38.86 60.74 14.35
N GLU A 511 39.32 60.43 13.13
CA GLU A 511 39.99 61.41 12.26
C GLU A 511 39.04 62.52 11.81
N THR A 512 37.81 62.19 11.40
CA THR A 512 36.79 63.15 11.00
C THR A 512 36.44 64.09 12.15
N GLN A 513 36.26 63.55 13.37
CA GLN A 513 35.98 64.36 14.56
C GLN A 513 37.14 65.33 14.87
N SER A 514 38.38 64.87 14.78
CA SER A 514 39.57 65.72 14.95
C SER A 514 39.68 66.82 13.89
N ARG A 515 39.38 66.50 12.62
CA ARG A 515 39.34 67.48 11.53
C ARG A 515 38.24 68.51 11.72
N LEU A 516 37.06 68.11 12.23
CA LEU A 516 35.95 69.02 12.50
C LEU A 516 36.29 70.01 13.61
N GLU A 517 36.91 69.54 14.70
CA GLU A 517 37.39 70.42 15.79
C GLU A 517 38.49 71.38 15.30
N SER A 518 39.39 70.90 14.44
CA SER A 518 40.41 71.74 13.80
C SER A 518 39.79 72.79 12.88
N ALA A 519 38.80 72.41 12.07
CA ALA A 519 38.07 73.33 11.18
C ALA A 519 37.27 74.38 11.97
N LYS A 520 36.67 73.99 13.09
CA LYS A 520 35.97 74.89 14.01
C LYS A 520 36.93 75.90 14.65
N THR A 521 38.10 75.44 15.09
CA THR A 521 39.15 76.30 15.64
C THR A 521 39.69 77.28 14.59
N GLY A 522 40.05 76.80 13.40
CA GLY A 522 40.53 77.65 12.31
C GLY A 522 39.47 78.66 11.84
N THR A 523 38.20 78.25 11.82
CA THR A 523 37.07 79.15 11.53
C THR A 523 36.95 80.25 12.59
N GLN A 524 37.11 79.91 13.88
CA GLN A 524 37.10 80.88 14.97
C GLN A 524 38.26 81.89 14.85
N GLU A 525 39.46 81.42 14.51
CA GLU A 525 40.62 82.29 14.25
C GLU A 525 40.36 83.24 13.07
N ILE A 526 39.78 82.73 11.97
CA ILE A 526 39.39 83.57 10.82
C ILE A 526 38.38 84.63 11.26
N ARG A 527 37.39 84.30 12.09
CA ARG A 527 36.43 85.28 12.62
C ARG A 527 37.11 86.37 13.43
N ASP A 528 38.08 86.00 14.28
CA ASP A 528 38.81 86.97 15.11
C ASP A 528 39.70 87.88 14.26
N VAL A 529 40.40 87.34 13.24
CA VAL A 529 41.18 88.14 12.29
C VAL A 529 40.30 89.08 11.48
N VAL A 530 39.18 88.60 10.93
CA VAL A 530 38.23 89.43 10.18
C VAL A 530 37.68 90.56 11.06
N ARG A 531 37.34 90.29 12.33
CA ARG A 531 36.89 91.34 13.27
C ARG A 531 37.99 92.37 13.52
N ALA A 532 39.21 91.94 13.84
CA ALA A 532 40.32 92.85 14.13
C ALA A 532 40.72 93.71 12.92
N THR A 533 40.69 93.13 11.72
CA THR A 533 40.94 93.87 10.47
C THR A 533 39.81 94.87 10.20
N ALA A 534 38.54 94.53 10.47
CA ALA A 534 37.42 95.44 10.27
C ALA A 534 37.50 96.65 11.23
N GLU A 535 37.92 96.43 12.48
CA GLU A 535 38.20 97.49 13.45
C GLU A 535 39.34 98.41 13.01
N SER A 536 40.42 97.84 12.46
CA SER A 536 41.58 98.61 11.95
C SER A 536 41.21 99.46 10.73
N VAL A 537 40.43 98.90 9.80
CA VAL A 537 39.91 99.60 8.61
C VAL A 537 38.95 100.72 9.03
N LYS A 538 38.10 100.49 10.04
CA LYS A 538 37.24 101.54 10.63
C LYS A 538 38.03 102.67 11.30
N SER A 539 39.14 102.34 11.97
CA SER A 539 40.07 103.33 12.53
C SER A 539 40.73 104.17 11.44
N LEU A 540 41.08 103.56 10.31
CA LEU A 540 41.60 104.28 9.13
C LEU A 540 40.56 105.24 8.57
N ASP A 541 39.30 104.84 8.41
CA ASP A 541 38.20 105.71 7.96
C ASP A 541 38.05 106.96 8.88
N GLN A 542 38.17 106.77 10.19
CA GLN A 542 38.14 107.87 11.16
C GLN A 542 39.32 108.84 11.00
N LYS A 543 40.54 108.32 10.87
CA LYS A 543 41.74 109.15 10.67
C LYS A 543 41.71 109.90 9.33
N THR A 544 41.21 109.27 8.28
CA THR A 544 41.02 109.90 6.96
C THR A 544 40.03 111.06 7.05
N ASN A 545 38.94 110.93 7.84
CA ASN A 545 38.02 112.03 8.13
C ASN A 545 38.68 113.19 8.89
N GLU A 546 39.52 112.91 9.89
CA GLU A 546 40.27 113.94 10.62
C GLU A 546 41.22 114.73 9.70
N VAL A 547 41.94 114.03 8.82
CA VAL A 547 42.84 114.66 7.84
C VAL A 547 42.06 115.52 6.84
N ALA A 548 40.88 115.08 6.39
CA ALA A 548 40.01 115.88 5.52
C ALA A 548 39.59 117.20 6.18
N GLY A 549 39.33 117.19 7.50
CA GLY A 549 39.05 118.40 8.28
C GLY A 549 40.23 119.38 8.33
N ILE A 550 41.46 118.87 8.45
CA ILE A 550 42.68 119.69 8.41
C ILE A 550 42.88 120.31 7.03
N ILE A 551 42.68 119.54 5.97
CA ILE A 551 42.82 120.01 4.57
C ILE A 551 41.80 121.09 4.24
N THR A 552 40.56 120.96 4.73
CA THR A 552 39.55 122.03 4.64
C THR A 552 40.05 123.32 5.30
N THR A 553 40.65 123.22 6.49
CA THR A 553 41.22 124.38 7.21
C THR A 553 42.39 125.01 6.44
N ILE A 554 43.24 124.21 5.80
CA ILE A 554 44.35 124.70 4.96
C ILE A 554 43.80 125.43 3.72
N SER A 555 42.74 124.91 3.11
CA SER A 555 42.02 125.58 2.01
C SER A 555 41.47 126.94 2.44
N ASP A 556 40.88 127.03 3.64
CA ASP A 556 40.40 128.29 4.20
C ASP A 556 41.52 129.31 4.47
N ILE A 557 42.64 128.85 5.05
CA ILE A 557 43.82 129.70 5.32
C ILE A 557 44.43 130.20 4.01
N THR A 558 44.54 129.33 3.00
CA THR A 558 45.12 129.71 1.70
C THR A 558 44.22 130.68 0.94
N ASN A 559 42.90 130.52 1.01
CA ASN A 559 41.94 131.50 0.50
C ASN A 559 42.06 132.86 1.21
N GLN A 560 42.17 132.87 2.55
CA GLN A 560 42.44 134.11 3.30
C GLN A 560 43.79 134.74 2.94
N THR A 561 44.83 133.92 2.76
CA THR A 561 46.18 134.37 2.41
C THR A 561 46.20 134.97 1.00
N ASN A 562 45.47 134.37 0.05
CA ASN A 562 45.28 134.89 -1.30
C ASN A 562 44.57 136.26 -1.29
N LEU A 563 43.55 136.45 -0.44
CA LEU A 563 42.85 137.73 -0.26
C LEU A 563 43.70 138.81 0.41
N LEU A 564 44.48 138.43 1.45
CA LEU A 564 45.43 139.33 2.12
C LEU A 564 46.54 139.79 1.16
N ALA A 565 47.08 138.86 0.38
CA ALA A 565 48.09 139.14 -0.63
C ALA A 565 47.54 140.05 -1.75
N LEU A 566 46.29 139.84 -2.17
CA LEU A 566 45.61 140.73 -3.12
C LEU A 566 45.49 142.16 -2.58
N ASN A 567 45.06 142.31 -1.33
CA ASN A 567 44.97 143.63 -0.69
C ASN A 567 46.35 144.30 -0.55
N ALA A 568 47.40 143.53 -0.23
CA ALA A 568 48.77 144.03 -0.18
C ALA A 568 49.31 144.43 -1.56
N ALA A 569 48.98 143.68 -2.62
CA ALA A 569 49.35 144.01 -3.99
C ALA A 569 48.66 145.30 -4.49
N ILE A 570 47.38 145.48 -4.15
CA ILE A 570 46.63 146.70 -4.45
C ILE A 570 47.27 147.92 -3.77
N GLU A 571 47.61 147.82 -2.48
CA GLU A 571 48.17 148.96 -1.74
C GLU A 571 49.63 149.25 -2.09
N ALA A 572 50.40 148.22 -2.49
CA ALA A 572 51.73 148.37 -3.06
C ALA A 572 51.71 149.09 -4.42
N ALA A 573 50.71 148.82 -5.28
CA ALA A 573 50.51 149.54 -6.54
C ALA A 573 50.13 151.02 -6.32
N ARG A 574 49.45 151.32 -5.19
CA ARG A 574 49.02 152.67 -4.80
C ARG A 574 50.18 153.57 -4.34
N ALA A 575 51.27 152.98 -3.83
CA ALA A 575 52.45 153.69 -3.34
C ALA A 575 53.47 154.08 -4.46
N GLY A 576 53.21 153.72 -5.72
CA GLY A 576 54.05 154.09 -6.87
C GLY A 576 55.49 153.53 -6.79
N GLU A 577 56.49 154.33 -7.18
CA GLU A 577 57.91 153.91 -7.25
C GLU A 577 58.47 153.39 -5.90
N HIS A 578 57.95 153.85 -4.76
CA HIS A 578 58.34 153.35 -3.43
C HIS A 578 57.75 151.96 -3.08
N GLY A 579 56.75 151.48 -3.84
CA GLY A 579 56.01 150.23 -3.57
C GLY A 579 56.40 149.00 -4.40
N ARG A 580 57.29 149.14 -5.41
CA ARG A 580 57.66 148.03 -6.33
C ARG A 580 58.17 146.77 -5.63
N GLY A 581 58.98 146.92 -4.58
CA GLY A 581 59.49 145.79 -3.80
C GLY A 581 58.39 145.00 -3.08
N PHE A 582 57.37 145.70 -2.58
CA PHE A 582 56.22 145.07 -1.89
C PHE A 582 55.25 144.39 -2.85
N SER A 583 55.03 144.94 -4.05
CA SER A 583 54.14 144.34 -5.05
C SER A 583 54.65 142.98 -5.52
N VAL A 584 55.97 142.83 -5.72
CA VAL A 584 56.57 141.55 -6.13
C VAL A 584 56.42 140.49 -5.05
N VAL A 585 56.57 140.86 -3.77
CA VAL A 585 56.35 139.93 -2.65
C VAL A 585 54.87 139.54 -2.53
N ALA A 586 53.95 140.49 -2.72
CA ALA A 586 52.52 140.23 -2.65
C ALA A 586 52.05 139.29 -3.78
N ASP A 587 52.52 139.46 -5.01
CA ASP A 587 52.21 138.56 -6.13
C ASP A 587 52.81 137.16 -5.92
N GLU A 588 54.00 137.05 -5.32
CA GLU A 588 54.60 135.75 -4.98
C GLU A 588 53.81 135.02 -3.87
N VAL A 589 53.35 135.74 -2.84
CA VAL A 589 52.49 135.16 -1.77
C VAL A 589 51.15 134.72 -2.35
N ARG A 590 50.58 135.47 -3.29
CA ARG A 590 49.34 135.11 -3.99
C ARG A 590 49.49 133.85 -4.84
N SER A 591 50.59 133.76 -5.60
CA SER A 591 50.96 132.58 -6.39
C SER A 591 51.13 131.35 -5.50
N LEU A 592 51.80 131.51 -4.35
CA LEU A 592 52.00 130.44 -3.37
C LEU A 592 50.67 129.97 -2.77
N ALA A 593 49.79 130.90 -2.36
CA ALA A 593 48.48 130.58 -1.82
C ALA A 593 47.60 129.81 -2.83
N SER A 594 47.62 130.19 -4.12
CA SER A 594 46.91 129.48 -5.19
C SER A 594 47.43 128.04 -5.39
N LYS A 595 48.76 127.86 -5.41
CA LYS A 595 49.38 126.52 -5.49
C LYS A 595 49.02 125.66 -4.27
N THR A 596 48.97 126.23 -3.07
CA THR A 596 48.59 125.49 -1.86
C THR A 596 47.11 125.14 -1.85
N ALA A 597 46.22 126.00 -2.35
CA ALA A 597 44.79 125.68 -2.50
C ALA A 597 44.56 124.53 -3.49
N SER A 598 45.23 124.56 -4.65
CA SER A 598 45.16 123.47 -5.64
C SER A 598 45.68 122.14 -5.07
N ALA A 599 46.77 122.17 -4.29
CA ALA A 599 47.29 120.97 -3.63
C ALA A 599 46.35 120.45 -2.53
N ALA A 600 45.65 121.33 -1.81
CA ALA A 600 44.64 120.93 -0.83
C ALA A 600 43.44 120.24 -1.49
N GLU A 601 43.00 120.72 -2.67
CA GLU A 601 41.90 120.14 -3.44
C GLU A 601 42.25 118.74 -3.99
N GLU A 602 43.48 118.55 -4.49
CA GLU A 602 43.99 117.23 -4.89
C GLU A 602 44.04 116.24 -3.71
N ILE A 603 44.46 116.69 -2.52
CA ILE A 603 44.47 115.85 -1.31
C ILE A 603 43.04 115.51 -0.87
N GLN A 604 42.10 116.45 -0.96
CA GLN A 604 40.68 116.20 -0.65
C GLN A 604 40.11 115.07 -1.53
N ALA A 605 40.36 115.12 -2.85
CA ALA A 605 39.93 114.07 -3.77
C ALA A 605 40.56 112.71 -3.47
N MET A 606 41.85 112.67 -3.08
CA MET A 606 42.51 111.43 -2.66
C MET A 606 41.90 110.85 -1.37
N LEU A 607 41.52 111.69 -0.41
CA LEU A 607 40.90 111.25 0.84
C LEU A 607 39.49 110.68 0.62
N GLU A 608 38.71 111.27 -0.30
CA GLU A 608 37.40 110.72 -0.70
C GLU A 608 37.55 109.33 -1.36
N GLY A 609 38.53 109.16 -2.25
CA GLY A 609 38.86 107.86 -2.82
C GLY A 609 39.25 106.81 -1.78
N ILE A 610 40.08 107.19 -0.80
CA ILE A 610 40.44 106.31 0.33
C ILE A 610 39.21 105.90 1.13
N GLN A 611 38.28 106.82 1.45
CA GLN A 611 37.07 106.47 2.19
C GLN A 611 36.18 105.47 1.45
N GLU A 612 36.01 105.64 0.14
CA GLU A 612 35.21 104.72 -0.67
C GLU A 612 35.82 103.30 -0.68
N GLU A 613 37.13 103.19 -0.86
CA GLU A 613 37.84 101.90 -0.78
C GLU A 613 37.73 101.26 0.61
N THR A 614 37.81 102.07 1.67
CA THR A 614 37.74 101.62 3.07
C THR A 614 36.36 101.05 3.40
N ARG A 615 35.27 101.68 2.94
CA ARG A 615 33.90 101.15 3.09
C ARG A 615 33.67 99.88 2.27
N GLY A 616 34.22 99.82 1.06
CA GLY A 616 34.20 98.63 0.22
C GLY A 616 34.88 97.43 0.89
N ALA A 617 36.02 97.65 1.54
CA ALA A 617 36.76 96.62 2.27
C ALA A 617 35.96 96.03 3.44
N VAL A 618 35.29 96.87 4.26
CA VAL A 618 34.45 96.40 5.38
C VAL A 618 33.30 95.50 4.88
N SER A 619 32.60 95.91 3.82
CA SER A 619 31.48 95.12 3.27
C SER A 619 31.93 93.75 2.72
N PHE A 620 33.10 93.68 2.07
CA PHE A 620 33.68 92.42 1.60
C PHE A 620 34.02 91.48 2.76
N MET A 621 34.53 92.03 3.86
CA MET A 621 34.89 91.27 5.05
C MET A 621 33.69 90.70 5.79
N GLU A 622 32.59 91.45 5.91
CA GLU A 622 31.33 90.95 6.49
C GLU A 622 30.75 89.78 5.69
N LYS A 623 30.73 89.88 4.35
CA LYS A 623 30.34 88.76 3.47
C LYS A 623 31.29 87.57 3.58
N GLY A 624 32.59 87.82 3.78
CA GLY A 624 33.59 86.78 4.04
C GLY A 624 33.28 85.98 5.30
N ALA A 625 32.93 86.66 6.40
CA ALA A 625 32.54 86.02 7.65
C ALA A 625 31.27 85.16 7.50
N GLU A 626 30.24 85.67 6.81
CA GLU A 626 28.98 84.94 6.59
C GLU A 626 29.21 83.65 5.76
N ASN A 627 30.06 83.71 4.73
CA ASN A 627 30.37 82.55 3.90
C ASN A 627 31.14 81.46 4.67
N VAL A 628 32.01 81.85 5.60
CA VAL A 628 32.73 80.89 6.46
C VAL A 628 31.77 80.17 7.40
N ASP A 629 30.82 80.89 8.01
CA ASP A 629 29.80 80.27 8.89
C ASP A 629 28.89 79.28 8.13
N LYS A 630 28.48 79.62 6.90
CA LYS A 630 27.69 78.69 6.04
C LYS A 630 28.46 77.41 5.69
N ASN A 631 29.76 77.52 5.42
CA ASN A 631 30.60 76.35 5.13
C ASN A 631 30.79 75.44 6.34
N LEU A 632 30.89 76.02 7.55
CA LEU A 632 30.97 75.22 8.79
C LEU A 632 29.68 74.43 9.04
N LEU A 633 28.51 75.06 8.89
CA LEU A 633 27.21 74.39 9.01
C LEU A 633 27.00 73.26 7.98
N ALA A 634 27.45 73.47 6.74
CA ALA A 634 27.38 72.44 5.70
C ALA A 634 28.28 71.22 6.01
N ASN A 635 29.44 71.46 6.61
CA ASN A 635 30.33 70.39 7.09
C ASN A 635 29.74 69.63 8.29
N GLU A 636 29.10 70.33 9.24
CA GLU A 636 28.40 69.69 10.36
C GLU A 636 27.23 68.81 9.89
N GLN A 637 26.48 69.25 8.88
CA GLN A 637 25.34 68.48 8.32
C GLN A 637 25.79 67.26 7.49
N SER A 638 26.94 67.30 6.83
CA SER A 638 27.44 66.17 6.03
C SER A 638 27.85 64.96 6.89
N ASN A 639 28.00 65.15 8.20
CA ASN A 639 28.39 64.12 9.16
C ASN A 639 27.27 63.09 9.46
N THR A 640 26.03 63.32 9.01
CA THR A 640 24.94 62.35 9.16
C THR A 640 25.08 61.13 8.24
N GLY A 641 25.91 61.22 7.19
CA GLY A 641 26.19 60.11 6.29
C GLY A 641 26.99 58.97 6.95
N ASP A 642 27.76 59.26 7.99
CA ASP A 642 28.61 58.28 8.67
C ASP A 642 27.77 57.32 9.54
N SER A 643 26.69 57.80 10.17
CA SER A 643 25.82 56.96 11.02
C SER A 643 25.12 55.83 10.26
N ALA A 644 24.71 56.07 9.02
CA ALA A 644 24.09 55.04 8.17
C ALA A 644 25.08 53.93 7.80
N LEU A 645 26.35 54.28 7.65
CA LEU A 645 27.42 53.35 7.30
C LEU A 645 27.77 52.45 8.50
N TYR A 646 27.70 52.98 9.73
CA TYR A 646 27.80 52.18 10.96
C TYR A 646 26.66 51.17 11.11
N GLU A 647 25.41 51.58 10.88
CA GLU A 647 24.24 50.69 10.97
C GLU A 647 24.31 49.54 9.94
N LEU A 648 24.82 49.83 8.74
CA LEU A 648 25.04 48.83 7.70
C LEU A 648 26.08 47.77 8.13
N VAL A 649 27.21 48.20 8.70
CA VAL A 649 28.27 47.30 9.16
C VAL A 649 27.80 46.43 10.34
N ASP A 650 27.02 46.98 11.26
CA ASP A 650 26.47 46.22 12.39
C ASP A 650 25.46 45.16 11.91
N THR A 651 24.58 45.54 10.97
CA THR A 651 23.64 44.60 10.32
C THR A 651 24.38 43.48 9.57
N MET A 652 25.49 43.80 8.89
CA MET A 652 26.33 42.77 8.26
C MET A 652 26.93 41.81 9.29
N PHE A 653 27.33 42.30 10.47
CA PHE A 653 27.89 41.46 11.53
C PHE A 653 26.85 40.48 12.08
N ASP A 654 25.64 40.96 12.33
CA ASP A 654 24.51 40.13 12.76
C ASP A 654 24.17 39.06 11.72
N ALA A 655 24.15 39.42 10.43
CA ALA A 655 23.93 38.47 9.35
C ALA A 655 25.03 37.38 9.29
N ILE A 656 26.30 37.76 9.47
CA ILE A 656 27.43 36.82 9.51
C ILE A 656 27.31 35.86 10.70
N LEU A 657 26.92 36.35 11.88
CA LEU A 657 26.71 35.51 13.06
C LEU A 657 25.58 34.51 12.85
N LEU A 658 24.46 34.95 12.28
CA LEU A 658 23.33 34.08 11.96
C LEU A 658 23.72 33.01 10.92
N LEU A 659 24.47 33.38 9.88
CA LEU A 659 25.00 32.45 8.89
C LEU A 659 25.95 31.42 9.51
N ASN A 660 26.81 31.84 10.44
CA ASN A 660 27.71 30.93 11.15
C ASN A 660 26.94 29.87 11.95
N GLU A 661 25.91 30.29 12.68
CA GLU A 661 25.09 29.37 13.47
C GLU A 661 24.31 28.41 12.57
N SER A 662 23.69 28.93 11.51
CA SER A 662 22.97 28.11 10.52
C SER A 662 23.89 27.09 9.85
N ASN A 663 25.12 27.47 9.49
CA ASN A 663 26.09 26.55 8.90
C ASN A 663 26.51 25.43 9.86
N LYS A 664 26.68 25.72 11.15
CA LYS A 664 26.96 24.69 12.17
C LYS A 664 25.80 23.71 12.32
N GLU A 665 24.57 24.21 12.36
CA GLU A 665 23.37 23.38 12.44
C GLU A 665 23.24 22.50 11.20
N ASN A 666 23.39 23.07 10.00
CA ASN A 666 23.36 22.34 8.74
C ASN A 666 24.46 21.26 8.66
N ALA A 667 25.68 21.57 9.11
CA ALA A 667 26.76 20.59 9.17
C ALA A 667 26.45 19.44 10.14
N LYS A 668 25.85 19.74 11.29
CA LYS A 668 25.37 18.72 12.24
C LYS A 668 24.31 17.82 11.61
N THR A 669 23.32 18.41 10.94
CA THR A 669 22.28 17.65 10.22
C THR A 669 22.88 16.77 9.11
N ALA A 670 23.88 17.25 8.39
CA ALA A 670 24.59 16.44 7.39
C ALA A 670 25.33 15.26 8.02
N HIS A 671 25.97 15.44 9.19
CA HIS A 671 26.57 14.33 9.94
C HIS A 671 25.54 13.29 10.40
N GLU A 672 24.39 13.73 10.91
CA GLU A 672 23.28 12.83 11.28
C GLU A 672 22.75 12.06 10.07
N MET A 673 22.64 12.74 8.91
CA MET A 673 22.27 12.11 7.64
C MET A 673 23.29 11.08 7.17
N GLY A 674 24.59 11.34 7.37
CA GLY A 674 25.65 10.37 7.12
C GLY A 674 25.52 9.12 7.98
N ALA A 675 25.33 9.28 9.29
CA ALA A 675 25.12 8.16 10.20
C ALA A 675 23.87 7.34 9.85
N ALA A 676 22.77 8.01 9.47
CA ALA A 676 21.55 7.35 9.00
C ALA A 676 21.79 6.58 7.68
N THR A 677 22.58 7.14 6.77
CA THR A 677 22.95 6.51 5.49
C THR A 677 23.79 5.25 5.72
N GLU A 678 24.78 5.28 6.62
CA GLU A 678 25.53 4.08 6.98
C GLU A 678 24.62 2.98 7.57
N GLN A 679 23.69 3.35 8.45
CA GLN A 679 22.74 2.41 9.02
C GLN A 679 21.83 1.81 7.94
N MET A 680 21.41 2.61 6.97
CA MET A 680 20.64 2.16 5.82
C MET A 680 21.43 1.17 4.95
N GLN A 681 22.70 1.46 4.65
CA GLN A 681 23.57 0.52 3.92
C GLN A 681 23.71 -0.82 4.64
N ARG A 682 23.94 -0.81 5.95
CA ARG A 682 24.00 -2.05 6.77
C ARG A 682 22.69 -2.83 6.71
N SER A 683 21.56 -2.13 6.71
CA SER A 683 20.22 -2.73 6.63
C SER A 683 19.96 -3.33 5.25
N ILE A 684 20.29 -2.63 4.17
CA ILE A 684 20.18 -3.13 2.79
C ILE A 684 21.06 -4.36 2.59
N ALA A 685 22.31 -4.34 3.05
CA ALA A 685 23.19 -5.51 2.98
C ALA A 685 22.64 -6.71 3.78
N ALA A 686 21.99 -6.47 4.91
CA ALA A 686 21.31 -7.51 5.67
C ALA A 686 20.07 -8.05 4.91
N LEU A 687 19.29 -7.19 4.26
CA LEU A 687 18.14 -7.58 3.44
C LEU A 687 18.56 -8.39 2.22
N GLN A 688 19.62 -7.99 1.52
CA GLN A 688 20.19 -8.76 0.40
C GLN A 688 20.56 -10.18 0.83
N ARG A 689 21.32 -10.34 1.93
CA ARG A 689 21.67 -11.68 2.46
C ARG A 689 20.43 -12.51 2.82
N ARG A 690 19.40 -11.88 3.42
CA ARG A 690 18.15 -12.56 3.78
C ARG A 690 17.39 -12.99 2.52
N SER A 691 17.28 -12.12 1.53
CA SER A 691 16.64 -12.43 0.25
C SER A 691 17.36 -13.56 -0.47
N SER A 692 18.69 -13.56 -0.57
CA SER A 692 19.42 -14.69 -1.16
C SER A 692 19.12 -16.02 -0.44
N ARG A 693 19.01 -16.01 0.90
CA ARG A 693 18.66 -17.21 1.68
C ARG A 693 17.22 -17.67 1.44
N VAL A 694 16.28 -16.74 1.30
CA VAL A 694 14.88 -17.06 0.93
C VAL A 694 14.83 -17.66 -0.47
N GLY A 695 15.54 -17.06 -1.44
CA GLY A 695 15.67 -17.60 -2.80
C GLY A 695 16.23 -19.03 -2.83
N LEU A 696 17.32 -19.29 -2.09
CA LEU A 696 17.88 -20.65 -1.97
C LEU A 696 16.90 -21.63 -1.32
N SER A 697 16.15 -21.19 -0.30
CA SER A 697 15.15 -22.03 0.37
C SER A 697 13.97 -22.33 -0.56
N ALA A 698 13.53 -21.35 -1.35
CA ALA A 698 12.48 -21.52 -2.36
C ALA A 698 12.93 -22.46 -3.49
N LEU A 699 14.17 -22.35 -3.96
CA LEU A 699 14.75 -23.27 -4.95
C LEU A 699 14.85 -24.70 -4.39
N LYS A 700 15.30 -24.84 -3.14
CA LYS A 700 15.35 -26.15 -2.48
C LYS A 700 13.96 -26.77 -2.33
N LEU A 701 12.97 -25.97 -1.94
CA LEU A 701 11.59 -26.43 -1.79
C LEU A 701 11.00 -26.81 -3.15
N ASN A 702 11.20 -25.99 -4.19
CA ASN A 702 10.80 -26.31 -5.56
C ASN A 702 11.47 -27.60 -6.06
N SER A 703 12.77 -27.81 -5.79
CA SER A 703 13.47 -29.05 -6.15
C SER A 703 12.95 -30.27 -5.40
N LEU A 704 12.61 -30.15 -4.11
CA LEU A 704 12.05 -31.26 -3.33
C LEU A 704 10.65 -31.62 -3.81
N VAL A 705 9.83 -30.63 -4.15
CA VAL A 705 8.44 -30.89 -4.58
C VAL A 705 8.36 -31.20 -6.06
N GLY A 706 9.28 -30.71 -6.88
CA GLY A 706 9.41 -31.05 -8.30
C GLY A 706 9.80 -32.51 -8.57
N GLN A 707 10.17 -33.25 -7.53
CA GLN A 707 10.27 -34.71 -7.60
C GLN A 707 8.90 -35.39 -7.73
N PHE A 708 7.81 -34.74 -7.33
CA PHE A 708 6.46 -35.28 -7.44
C PHE A 708 5.80 -34.85 -8.75
N GLN A 709 5.19 -35.79 -9.45
CA GLN A 709 4.39 -35.49 -10.64
C GLN A 709 2.93 -35.27 -10.21
N VAL A 710 2.49 -34.02 -10.21
CA VAL A 710 1.11 -33.64 -9.80
C VAL A 710 0.21 -33.33 -10.99
N THR A 711 -1.10 -33.54 -10.85
CA THR A 711 -2.09 -33.38 -11.93
C THR A 711 -2.22 -31.92 -12.39
N GLY A 712 -2.00 -30.96 -11.50
CA GLY A 712 -2.13 -29.52 -11.78
C GLY A 712 -0.99 -28.87 -12.57
N ASN A 713 0.12 -29.58 -12.82
CA ASN A 713 1.33 -29.01 -13.44
C ASN A 713 1.37 -29.03 -14.98
N SER A 714 0.24 -29.25 -15.65
CA SER A 714 0.19 -29.32 -17.13
C SER A 714 0.26 -27.95 -17.84
N GLN A 715 0.64 -26.88 -17.14
CA GLN A 715 0.90 -25.56 -17.71
C GLN A 715 2.18 -24.96 -17.08
N ALA A 716 3.33 -25.50 -17.47
CA ALA A 716 4.61 -24.82 -17.40
C ALA A 716 5.42 -25.16 -18.65
#